data_AF-A0A0P7BPC6-F1
#
_entry.id   AF-A0A0P7BPC6-F1
#
_cell.length_a   1.000
_cell.length_b   1.000
_cell.length_c   1.000
_cell.angle_alpha   90.00
_cell.angle_beta   90.00
_cell.angle_gamma   90.00
#
_symmetry.space_group_name_H-M   'P 1'
#
loop_
_entity.id
_entity.type
_entity.pdbx_description
1 polymer ?
#
loop_
_entity_poly.entity_id
_entity_poly.type
_entity_poly.pdbx_seq_one_letter_code
_entity_poly.pdbx_strand_id
1 'polypeptide(L)'
;MSLEEFHPEELVARFSHQPVEQTKMRIPLPRHPRLVLHDRPATRPCSLGDLDKLPNEVLHMIMDGLDLQAISRIARVCTRGTAIVDAFPAYRELVQHAPEALTALGYTRTLHLHSAGTLQATLRSQRCAYCKEYGSYLFLLECKRACHACLLFKPSLRLIYQDQAQKLFGLSEHQVKQLPTLHSRISRSNAWVGIPAGPSEVVGARAARELAISIHGSEENLPKCVRRRRIGVRKDERAYYNEMSSDESDSELLESPSSRIMPGNRMFETSMVPFPSIQNPGVVEKGLWCRGCHETSEWANMHLLSSEDLASLVPVGCSETRILQGMAHRARSKAGFLEHIKNCFGVRELLCHDRECRLRPSKRGKRRHRTAVAENDSPLDQNGDVPQELSDSQARVEIDVSQNQLQSPSSLHDDCIQAGTPSGSAQALPIFDPQQPQASISPTEDTCHSHAGDVDTGFLQVYGPENQLDAEQQELEAIIEIRHHVPGTPHSGLQQSFAETYWEYCYPWCPVLDRDTLMGDIARSPMLENALALAASHIQPPLVPHDGPAKYYDRARTMFYNDDEADGLTALKALTLFYWWAPRPPSTAHRHSSWWWTSVIIRHAQQMNLHREPAENHPLRERMDLSLRRRIWWTVFARERLTSLCQSKPCIIDPEDCNIQEPQPSDFPQDPVSQHKGQVFIYWIRLCAIVGRVAKYLSKSANSASYPFPVHLQHELVDWVHSLPTELQLPIGSATTAVFDRDVHQLHLPYLTTIIILHLKRSAHDLPQALPPAILAASCIARILRDILSRGNARFLMAITCWYSGTAFIALLQACRIEQFAQEAEEYLDVLTHAVGQLQNMWASANVIRQGFDRLRRSRSTVAVSNNMAFSANDLGLFSMPINGHSNDLEMHSATLGMSDSADAHDWALLFPFVTHSTNRIAKCLLSDKEQGTATRGFPSPENLQFHETLLNQYQDLLEPFTDYPLDLSSINFQL
;
A
#
# COMPACT_ATOMS: atom_id res chain seq x y z
N MET A 1 21.54 -43.35 17.58
CA MET A 1 20.52 -42.73 16.73
C MET A 1 20.03 -43.70 15.67
N SER A 2 19.21 -44.68 16.07
CA SER A 2 18.06 -45.08 15.26
C SER A 2 16.98 -43.99 15.35
N LEU A 3 15.92 -44.08 14.53
CA LEU A 3 14.76 -43.18 14.63
C LEU A 3 13.91 -43.44 15.89
N GLU A 4 14.11 -44.58 16.56
CA GLU A 4 13.35 -45.04 17.73
C GLU A 4 13.80 -44.36 19.04
N GLU A 5 14.94 -43.68 19.03
CA GLU A 5 15.47 -42.91 20.15
C GLU A 5 14.75 -41.56 20.39
N PHE A 6 13.85 -41.15 19.48
CA PHE A 6 13.26 -39.81 19.44
C PHE A 6 11.75 -39.79 19.71
N HIS A 7 11.27 -38.73 20.34
CA HIS A 7 9.83 -38.53 20.54
C HIS A 7 9.13 -38.22 19.19
N PRO A 8 7.91 -38.72 18.93
CA PRO A 8 7.24 -38.51 17.64
C PRO A 8 7.09 -37.05 17.19
N GLU A 9 6.90 -36.10 18.12
CA GLU A 9 6.87 -34.67 17.79
C GLU A 9 8.22 -34.13 17.32
N GLU A 10 9.33 -34.64 17.87
CA GLU A 10 10.68 -34.26 17.48
C GLU A 10 11.03 -34.80 16.09
N LEU A 11 10.60 -36.03 15.78
CA LEU A 11 10.69 -36.60 14.44
C LEU A 11 9.91 -35.79 13.41
N VAL A 12 8.70 -35.31 13.77
CA VAL A 12 7.93 -34.38 12.92
C VAL A 12 8.67 -33.04 12.77
N ALA A 13 9.14 -32.43 13.86
CA ALA A 13 9.84 -31.14 13.82
C ALA A 13 11.15 -31.20 13.00
N ARG A 14 11.88 -32.32 13.03
CA ARG A 14 13.17 -32.51 12.35
C ARG A 14 13.05 -32.90 10.88
N PHE A 15 12.08 -33.75 10.54
CA PHE A 15 11.97 -34.36 9.20
C PHE A 15 10.74 -33.94 8.41
N SER A 16 9.82 -33.16 8.97
CA SER A 16 8.79 -32.51 8.17
C SER A 16 9.37 -31.34 7.37
N HIS A 17 8.71 -31.02 6.26
CA HIS A 17 9.01 -29.89 5.40
C HIS A 17 7.70 -29.24 4.97
N GLN A 18 7.72 -27.94 4.67
CA GLN A 18 6.59 -27.24 4.08
C GLN A 18 6.91 -26.88 2.62
N PRO A 19 6.27 -27.54 1.63
CA PRO A 19 6.50 -27.26 0.22
C PRO A 19 6.22 -25.80 -0.14
N VAL A 20 7.00 -25.28 -1.07
CA VAL A 20 6.93 -23.88 -1.53
C VAL A 20 5.56 -23.58 -2.17
N GLU A 21 4.85 -24.58 -2.67
CA GLU A 21 3.50 -24.47 -3.23
C GLU A 21 2.43 -24.17 -2.15
N GLN A 22 2.66 -24.54 -0.88
CA GLN A 22 1.77 -24.15 0.22
C GLN A 22 1.89 -22.66 0.55
N THR A 23 3.10 -22.10 0.44
CA THR A 23 3.37 -20.68 0.75
C THR A 23 3.19 -19.76 -0.47
N LYS A 24 3.17 -20.32 -1.69
CA LYS A 24 2.87 -19.63 -2.96
C LYS A 24 1.48 -19.97 -3.51
N MET A 25 0.44 -19.91 -2.69
CA MET A 25 -0.94 -19.88 -3.19
C MET A 25 -1.11 -18.76 -4.23
N ARG A 26 -1.49 -19.11 -5.47
CA ARG A 26 -1.65 -18.14 -6.57
C ARG A 26 -3.03 -17.49 -6.64
N ILE A 27 -4.01 -18.05 -5.93
CA ILE A 27 -5.27 -17.37 -5.62
C ILE A 27 -4.95 -16.36 -4.51
N PRO A 28 -5.10 -15.04 -4.73
CA PRO A 28 -4.76 -14.04 -3.72
C PRO A 28 -5.85 -14.00 -2.64
N LEU A 29 -5.71 -14.88 -1.65
CA LEU A 29 -6.55 -14.86 -0.46
C LEU A 29 -6.16 -13.65 0.42
N PRO A 30 -7.10 -12.80 0.85
CA PRO A 30 -6.82 -11.77 1.84
C PRO A 30 -6.28 -12.41 3.13
N ARG A 31 -5.25 -11.80 3.73
CA ARG A 31 -4.57 -12.32 4.94
C ARG A 31 -5.48 -12.53 6.15
N HIS A 32 -6.64 -11.90 6.15
CA HIS A 32 -7.76 -12.27 6.99
C HIS A 32 -8.95 -12.63 6.09
N PRO A 33 -9.47 -13.87 6.15
CA PRO A 33 -10.73 -14.20 5.50
C PRO A 33 -11.88 -13.51 6.27
N ARG A 34 -12.14 -12.24 5.93
CA ARG A 34 -13.30 -11.47 6.42
C ARG A 34 -14.61 -12.01 5.80
N LEU A 35 -14.97 -13.23 6.16
CA LEU A 35 -16.36 -13.52 6.45
C LEU A 35 -16.74 -12.60 7.60
N VAL A 36 -17.70 -11.69 7.35
CA VAL A 36 -17.94 -10.54 8.23
C VAL A 36 -18.78 -10.97 9.42
N LEU A 37 -18.12 -11.67 10.35
CA LEU A 37 -18.61 -11.92 11.70
C LEU A 37 -18.71 -10.57 12.41
N HIS A 38 -19.91 -9.98 12.35
CA HIS A 38 -20.18 -8.67 12.89
C HIS A 38 -20.31 -8.71 14.42
N ASP A 39 -19.28 -8.28 15.13
CA ASP A 39 -19.47 -7.61 16.41
C ASP A 39 -20.17 -6.26 16.16
N ARG A 40 -21.50 -6.33 16.03
CA ARG A 40 -22.42 -5.19 16.07
C ARG A 40 -23.25 -5.33 17.35
N PRO A 41 -23.33 -4.29 18.21
CA PRO A 41 -24.16 -4.36 19.41
C PRO A 41 -25.62 -4.63 19.04
N ALA A 42 -26.25 -5.60 19.72
CA ALA A 42 -27.55 -6.13 19.35
C ALA A 42 -28.72 -5.18 19.73
N THR A 43 -28.93 -4.13 18.94
CA THR A 43 -29.88 -3.05 19.26
C THR A 43 -31.03 -2.89 18.25
N ARG A 44 -31.68 -3.99 17.86
CA ARG A 44 -33.12 -4.11 17.49
C ARG A 44 -33.42 -5.53 16.96
N PRO A 45 -34.61 -6.11 17.24
CA PRO A 45 -35.05 -7.34 16.60
C PRO A 45 -35.50 -7.05 15.16
N CYS A 46 -34.75 -7.56 14.19
CA CYS A 46 -35.18 -7.61 12.78
C CYS A 46 -35.86 -8.96 12.49
N SER A 47 -36.72 -9.02 11.48
CA SER A 47 -37.41 -10.23 11.04
C SER A 47 -37.04 -10.58 9.60
N LEU A 48 -37.10 -11.88 9.27
CA LEU A 48 -37.09 -12.42 7.90
C LEU A 48 -38.48 -12.41 7.23
N GLY A 49 -39.47 -11.75 7.82
CA GLY A 49 -40.84 -11.73 7.31
C GLY A 49 -41.51 -13.10 7.46
N ASP A 50 -42.16 -13.58 6.41
CA ASP A 50 -42.88 -14.87 6.42
C ASP A 50 -42.00 -16.09 6.76
N LEU A 51 -40.68 -16.01 6.58
CA LEU A 51 -39.76 -17.10 6.92
C LEU A 51 -39.57 -17.28 8.43
N ASP A 52 -39.83 -16.27 9.28
CA ASP A 52 -39.83 -16.45 10.75
C ASP A 52 -41.02 -17.29 11.25
N LYS A 53 -41.97 -17.65 10.38
CA LYS A 53 -43.02 -18.64 10.67
C LYS A 53 -42.50 -20.08 10.64
N LEU A 54 -41.27 -20.31 10.18
CA LEU A 54 -40.63 -21.62 10.11
C LEU A 54 -39.69 -21.84 11.31
N PRO A 55 -39.67 -23.04 11.92
CA PRO A 55 -38.66 -23.40 12.92
C PRO A 55 -37.23 -23.30 12.36
N ASN A 56 -36.25 -23.02 13.23
CA ASN A 56 -34.84 -22.88 12.81
C ASN A 56 -34.32 -24.16 12.13
N GLU A 57 -34.82 -25.32 12.55
CA GLU A 57 -34.52 -26.64 11.99
C GLU A 57 -34.97 -26.76 10.53
N VAL A 58 -36.15 -26.20 10.20
CA VAL A 58 -36.67 -26.15 8.82
C VAL A 58 -35.88 -25.16 7.99
N LEU A 59 -35.49 -24.02 8.57
CA LEU A 59 -34.62 -23.04 7.92
C LEU A 59 -33.22 -23.62 7.65
N HIS A 60 -32.69 -24.46 8.54
CA HIS A 60 -31.42 -25.18 8.33
C HIS A 60 -31.54 -26.31 7.30
N MET A 61 -32.65 -27.04 7.24
CA MET A 61 -32.91 -27.99 6.13
C MET A 61 -33.02 -27.27 4.77
N ILE A 62 -33.61 -26.07 4.73
CA ILE A 62 -33.62 -25.23 3.54
C ILE A 62 -32.19 -24.81 3.17
N MET A 63 -31.38 -24.37 4.15
CA MET A 63 -29.99 -23.96 3.91
C MET A 63 -29.07 -25.09 3.43
N ASP A 64 -29.27 -26.34 3.85
CA ASP A 64 -28.48 -27.47 3.33
C ASP A 64 -28.77 -27.78 1.86
N GLY A 65 -30.00 -27.49 1.40
CA GLY A 65 -30.41 -27.53 0.00
C GLY A 65 -29.98 -26.30 -0.84
N LEU A 66 -29.29 -25.31 -0.26
CA LEU A 66 -28.83 -24.11 -0.94
C LEU A 66 -27.33 -24.13 -1.25
N ASP A 67 -26.94 -23.42 -2.31
CA ASP A 67 -25.55 -23.14 -2.62
C ASP A 67 -24.96 -22.08 -1.67
N LEU A 68 -23.63 -22.06 -1.54
CA LEU A 68 -22.92 -21.15 -0.63
C LEU A 68 -23.08 -19.66 -1.00
N GLN A 69 -23.39 -19.33 -2.25
CA GLN A 69 -23.67 -17.96 -2.67
C GLN A 69 -25.08 -17.51 -2.27
N ALA A 70 -26.07 -18.40 -2.29
CA ALA A 70 -27.41 -18.18 -1.74
C ALA A 70 -27.38 -18.03 -0.21
N ILE A 71 -26.66 -18.90 0.50
CA ILE A 71 -26.44 -18.79 1.96
C ILE A 71 -25.77 -17.44 2.30
N SER A 72 -24.71 -17.07 1.57
CA SER A 72 -24.02 -15.77 1.75
C SER A 72 -24.92 -14.56 1.46
N ARG A 73 -25.87 -14.66 0.53
CA ARG A 73 -26.89 -13.64 0.30
C ARG A 73 -27.86 -13.51 1.48
N ILE A 74 -28.40 -14.63 1.99
CA ILE A 74 -29.34 -14.64 3.13
C ILE A 74 -28.70 -13.98 4.37
N ALA A 75 -27.43 -14.29 4.66
CA ALA A 75 -26.69 -13.70 5.77
C ALA A 75 -26.55 -12.16 5.69
N ARG A 76 -26.72 -11.58 4.49
CA ARG A 76 -26.61 -10.13 4.23
C ARG A 76 -27.96 -9.39 4.15
N VAL A 77 -29.10 -10.09 4.20
CA VAL A 77 -30.43 -9.45 4.10
C VAL A 77 -30.82 -8.73 5.40
N CYS A 78 -30.66 -9.39 6.55
CA CYS A 78 -30.94 -8.81 7.86
C CYS A 78 -30.20 -9.58 8.96
N THR A 79 -30.08 -8.99 10.16
CA THR A 79 -29.39 -9.57 11.32
C THR A 79 -29.95 -10.92 11.76
N ARG A 80 -31.27 -11.14 11.60
CA ARG A 80 -31.93 -12.44 11.84
C ARG A 80 -31.47 -13.50 10.82
N GLY A 81 -31.33 -13.11 9.55
CA GLY A 81 -30.75 -13.95 8.50
C GLY A 81 -29.29 -14.32 8.78
N THR A 82 -28.47 -13.34 9.21
CA THR A 82 -27.09 -13.58 9.67
C THR A 82 -27.06 -14.61 10.80
N ALA A 83 -27.84 -14.39 11.87
CA ALA A 83 -27.85 -15.26 13.05
C ALA A 83 -28.28 -16.71 12.77
N ILE A 84 -29.19 -16.95 11.81
CA ILE A 84 -29.58 -18.32 11.42
C ILE A 84 -28.47 -19.00 10.61
N VAL A 85 -27.78 -18.27 9.73
CA VAL A 85 -26.63 -18.79 8.97
C VAL A 85 -25.43 -19.07 9.87
N ASP A 86 -25.13 -18.20 10.84
CA ASP A 86 -24.07 -18.44 11.83
C ASP A 86 -24.38 -19.62 12.78
N ALA A 87 -25.67 -19.89 13.01
CA ALA A 87 -26.15 -21.06 13.73
C ALA A 87 -26.18 -22.36 12.88
N PHE A 88 -26.06 -22.28 11.56
CA PHE A 88 -26.16 -23.45 10.67
C PHE A 88 -24.90 -24.33 10.78
N PRO A 89 -24.99 -25.59 11.28
CA PRO A 89 -23.79 -26.34 11.68
C PRO A 89 -22.78 -26.60 10.56
N ALA A 90 -23.25 -26.90 9.34
CA ALA A 90 -22.38 -27.15 8.20
C ALA A 90 -21.58 -25.91 7.79
N TYR A 91 -22.22 -24.73 7.77
CA TYR A 91 -21.55 -23.47 7.48
C TYR A 91 -20.56 -23.10 8.61
N ARG A 92 -20.98 -23.22 9.87
CA ARG A 92 -20.14 -22.90 11.04
C ARG A 92 -18.85 -23.72 11.10
N GLU A 93 -18.89 -25.03 10.83
CA GLU A 93 -17.70 -25.90 10.81
C GLU A 93 -16.71 -25.48 9.70
N LEU A 94 -17.23 -25.02 8.55
CA LEU A 94 -16.40 -24.50 7.45
C LEU A 94 -15.78 -23.15 7.77
N VAL A 95 -16.52 -22.23 8.41
CA VAL A 95 -15.99 -20.95 8.91
C VAL A 95 -14.87 -21.17 9.93
N GLN A 96 -15.05 -22.15 10.83
CA GLN A 96 -14.10 -22.44 11.91
C GLN A 96 -12.82 -23.14 11.44
N HIS A 97 -12.90 -24.01 10.42
CA HIS A 97 -11.80 -24.92 10.06
C HIS A 97 -11.27 -24.80 8.63
N ALA A 98 -11.99 -24.16 7.71
CA ALA A 98 -11.54 -23.95 6.32
C ALA A 98 -11.99 -22.60 5.71
N PRO A 99 -11.84 -21.45 6.41
CA PRO A 99 -12.26 -20.15 5.89
C PRO A 99 -11.46 -19.72 4.65
N GLU A 100 -10.24 -20.21 4.46
CA GLU A 100 -9.44 -20.04 3.24
C GLU A 100 -10.14 -20.66 2.02
N ALA A 101 -10.83 -21.79 2.19
CA ALA A 101 -11.54 -22.46 1.10
C ALA A 101 -12.83 -21.74 0.70
N LEU A 102 -13.62 -21.27 1.68
CA LEU A 102 -14.77 -20.40 1.42
C LEU A 102 -14.33 -19.13 0.68
N THR A 103 -13.20 -18.54 1.08
CA THR A 103 -12.62 -17.35 0.46
C THR A 103 -12.10 -17.64 -0.96
N ALA A 104 -11.47 -18.79 -1.18
CA ALA A 104 -11.01 -19.23 -2.50
C ALA A 104 -12.18 -19.43 -3.47
N LEU A 105 -13.24 -20.14 -3.05
CA LEU A 105 -14.47 -20.34 -3.83
C LEU A 105 -15.16 -19.00 -4.16
N GLY A 106 -15.13 -18.03 -3.23
CA GLY A 106 -15.63 -16.68 -3.45
C GLY A 106 -14.83 -15.94 -4.52
N TYR A 107 -13.49 -15.95 -4.41
CA TYR A 107 -12.60 -15.28 -5.36
C TYR A 107 -12.70 -15.87 -6.77
N THR A 108 -12.78 -17.20 -6.89
CA THR A 108 -12.93 -17.91 -8.17
C THR A 108 -14.35 -17.92 -8.72
N ARG A 109 -15.30 -17.28 -8.01
CA ARG A 109 -16.75 -17.22 -8.29
C ARG A 109 -17.46 -18.59 -8.34
N THR A 110 -16.91 -19.62 -7.71
CA THR A 110 -17.46 -20.99 -7.74
C THR A 110 -18.41 -21.31 -6.57
N LEU A 111 -18.72 -20.37 -5.67
CA LEU A 111 -19.65 -20.58 -4.54
C LEU A 111 -21.04 -21.11 -4.95
N HIS A 112 -21.55 -20.72 -6.13
CA HIS A 112 -22.85 -21.15 -6.64
C HIS A 112 -22.90 -22.61 -7.11
N LEU A 113 -21.74 -23.30 -7.20
CA LEU A 113 -21.65 -24.69 -7.65
C LEU A 113 -21.80 -25.70 -6.50
N HIS A 114 -21.73 -25.26 -5.24
CA HIS A 114 -21.49 -26.14 -4.09
C HIS A 114 -22.34 -25.76 -2.86
N SER A 115 -22.90 -26.76 -2.16
CA SER A 115 -23.60 -26.57 -0.88
C SER A 115 -22.64 -26.67 0.32
N ALA A 116 -23.07 -26.16 1.48
CA ALA A 116 -22.31 -26.27 2.72
C ALA A 116 -22.10 -27.74 3.14
N GLY A 117 -23.14 -28.59 3.11
CA GLY A 117 -23.04 -30.01 3.43
C GLY A 117 -22.03 -30.77 2.56
N THR A 118 -21.95 -30.44 1.27
CA THR A 118 -20.94 -31.01 0.35
C THR A 118 -19.52 -30.71 0.81
N LEU A 119 -19.26 -29.46 1.20
CA LEU A 119 -17.94 -29.02 1.62
C LEU A 119 -17.55 -29.55 3.01
N GLN A 120 -18.53 -29.66 3.92
CA GLN A 120 -18.39 -30.28 5.25
C GLN A 120 -18.08 -31.79 5.14
N ALA A 121 -18.72 -32.52 4.22
CA ALA A 121 -18.43 -33.92 3.96
C ALA A 121 -16.97 -34.11 3.46
N THR A 122 -16.49 -33.23 2.58
CA THR A 122 -15.10 -33.24 2.11
C THR A 122 -14.11 -32.87 3.23
N LEU A 123 -14.48 -31.96 4.15
CA LEU A 123 -13.68 -31.58 5.32
C LEU A 123 -13.47 -32.76 6.29
N ARG A 124 -14.45 -33.64 6.43
CA ARG A 124 -14.39 -34.86 7.28
C ARG A 124 -13.77 -36.09 6.59
N SER A 125 -13.54 -36.03 5.27
CA SER A 125 -12.66 -37.00 4.58
C SER A 125 -11.20 -36.61 4.72
N GLN A 126 -10.29 -37.59 4.72
CA GLN A 126 -8.83 -37.37 4.59
C GLN A 126 -8.26 -37.81 3.24
N ARG A 127 -9.02 -38.60 2.47
CA ARG A 127 -8.53 -39.28 1.27
C ARG A 127 -8.81 -38.46 0.01
N CYS A 128 -7.83 -38.46 -0.90
CA CYS A 128 -7.96 -38.00 -2.27
C CYS A 128 -9.05 -38.82 -2.99
N ALA A 129 -10.04 -38.15 -3.57
CA ALA A 129 -11.14 -38.82 -4.25
C ALA A 129 -10.67 -39.77 -5.38
N TYR A 130 -9.56 -39.42 -6.04
CA TYR A 130 -9.11 -39.97 -7.32
C TYR A 130 -7.89 -40.91 -7.24
N CYS A 131 -7.32 -41.14 -6.05
CA CYS A 131 -6.26 -42.13 -5.82
C CYS A 131 -6.19 -42.65 -4.38
N LYS A 132 -7.15 -42.28 -3.52
CA LYS A 132 -7.37 -42.73 -2.13
C LYS A 132 -6.24 -42.41 -1.11
N GLU A 133 -5.06 -42.03 -1.56
CA GLU A 133 -3.96 -41.43 -0.76
C GLU A 133 -4.38 -40.16 0.00
N TYR A 134 -3.58 -39.69 0.96
CA TYR A 134 -3.88 -38.46 1.70
C TYR A 134 -3.99 -37.24 0.78
N GLY A 135 -5.10 -36.50 0.88
CA GLY A 135 -5.35 -35.31 0.06
C GLY A 135 -5.26 -34.02 0.86
N SER A 136 -4.20 -33.25 0.66
CA SER A 136 -3.92 -31.98 1.35
C SER A 136 -4.59 -30.75 0.71
N TYR A 137 -5.30 -30.91 -0.41
CA TYR A 137 -5.91 -29.81 -1.15
C TYR A 137 -7.38 -30.06 -1.49
N LEU A 138 -8.15 -28.99 -1.67
CA LEU A 138 -9.49 -28.99 -2.25
C LEU A 138 -9.42 -28.55 -3.70
N PHE A 139 -10.04 -29.30 -4.62
CA PHE A 139 -10.23 -28.88 -6.01
C PHE A 139 -11.49 -28.02 -6.12
N LEU A 140 -11.33 -26.72 -6.41
CA LEU A 140 -12.39 -25.71 -6.28
C LEU A 140 -13.55 -25.88 -7.27
N LEU A 141 -13.33 -26.58 -8.39
CA LEU A 141 -14.38 -26.79 -9.40
C LEU A 141 -15.34 -27.93 -9.05
N GLU A 142 -14.87 -28.97 -8.35
CA GLU A 142 -15.68 -30.14 -7.93
C GLU A 142 -15.93 -30.22 -6.41
N CYS A 143 -15.31 -29.34 -5.62
CA CYS A 143 -15.22 -29.41 -4.15
C CYS A 143 -14.83 -30.79 -3.57
N LYS A 144 -14.00 -31.53 -4.30
CA LYS A 144 -13.43 -32.81 -3.87
C LYS A 144 -12.01 -32.64 -3.33
N ARG A 145 -11.68 -33.43 -2.32
CA ARG A 145 -10.33 -33.52 -1.78
C ARG A 145 -9.39 -34.21 -2.78
N ALA A 146 -8.21 -33.65 -2.98
CA ALA A 146 -7.20 -34.13 -3.93
C ALA A 146 -5.79 -34.08 -3.33
N CYS A 147 -4.90 -34.91 -3.85
CA CYS A 147 -3.45 -34.81 -3.62
C CYS A 147 -2.79 -34.03 -4.77
N HIS A 148 -1.60 -33.47 -4.53
CA HIS A 148 -0.86 -32.67 -5.50
C HIS A 148 -0.62 -33.41 -6.83
N ALA A 149 -0.17 -34.67 -6.76
CA ALA A 149 0.11 -35.49 -7.93
C ALA A 149 -1.12 -35.70 -8.84
N CYS A 150 -2.34 -35.83 -8.27
CA CYS A 150 -3.55 -35.92 -9.06
C CYS A 150 -3.85 -34.61 -9.81
N LEU A 151 -3.77 -33.46 -9.14
CA LEU A 151 -4.05 -32.14 -9.72
C LEU A 151 -3.05 -31.74 -10.81
N LEU A 152 -1.80 -32.16 -10.65
CA LEU A 152 -0.68 -31.90 -11.56
C LEU A 152 -0.70 -32.81 -12.80
N PHE A 153 -1.04 -34.11 -12.63
CA PHE A 153 -0.84 -35.13 -13.66
C PHE A 153 -2.10 -35.81 -14.24
N LYS A 154 -3.26 -35.87 -13.55
CA LYS A 154 -4.47 -36.50 -14.15
C LYS A 154 -5.01 -35.65 -15.30
N PRO A 155 -5.16 -36.19 -16.53
CA PRO A 155 -5.79 -35.47 -17.63
C PRO A 155 -7.23 -35.05 -17.29
N SER A 156 -7.96 -35.91 -16.58
CA SER A 156 -9.34 -35.68 -16.15
C SER A 156 -9.53 -34.50 -15.19
N LEU A 157 -8.50 -34.08 -14.44
CA LEU A 157 -8.55 -32.93 -13.52
C LEU A 157 -7.96 -31.64 -14.13
N ARG A 158 -7.56 -31.68 -15.40
CA ARG A 158 -6.93 -30.55 -16.09
C ARG A 158 -7.94 -29.46 -16.39
N LEU A 159 -7.56 -28.21 -16.12
CA LEU A 159 -8.33 -27.04 -16.55
C LEU A 159 -7.81 -26.57 -17.91
N ILE A 160 -8.75 -26.12 -18.74
CA ILE A 160 -8.51 -25.59 -20.09
C ILE A 160 -9.31 -24.31 -20.29
N TYR A 161 -8.83 -23.41 -21.15
CA TYR A 161 -9.59 -22.25 -21.56
C TYR A 161 -10.86 -22.64 -22.32
N GLN A 162 -11.89 -21.79 -22.28
CA GLN A 162 -13.13 -22.03 -23.04
C GLN A 162 -12.89 -22.20 -24.56
N ASP A 163 -11.92 -21.48 -25.14
CA ASP A 163 -11.58 -21.61 -26.56
C ASP A 163 -10.87 -22.96 -26.85
N GLN A 164 -10.03 -23.44 -25.93
CA GLN A 164 -9.44 -24.78 -26.01
C GLN A 164 -10.52 -25.86 -25.91
N ALA A 165 -11.54 -25.71 -25.06
CA ALA A 165 -12.66 -26.64 -24.99
C ALA A 165 -13.42 -26.74 -26.33
N GLN A 166 -13.69 -25.60 -26.99
CA GLN A 166 -14.27 -25.58 -28.35
C GLN A 166 -13.36 -26.28 -29.37
N LYS A 167 -12.05 -25.99 -29.35
CA LYS A 167 -11.06 -26.52 -30.32
C LYS A 167 -10.76 -28.01 -30.15
N LEU A 168 -10.71 -28.52 -28.90
CA LEU A 168 -10.37 -29.90 -28.57
C LEU A 168 -11.56 -30.85 -28.73
N PHE A 169 -12.72 -30.45 -28.19
CA PHE A 169 -13.90 -31.32 -28.10
C PHE A 169 -15.02 -30.98 -29.11
N GLY A 170 -14.83 -29.94 -29.93
CA GLY A 170 -15.78 -29.59 -30.99
C GLY A 170 -17.11 -29.02 -30.48
N LEU A 171 -17.09 -28.37 -29.31
CA LEU A 171 -18.24 -27.68 -28.71
C LEU A 171 -18.44 -26.29 -29.32
N SER A 172 -19.68 -25.80 -29.30
CA SER A 172 -19.99 -24.38 -29.56
C SER A 172 -19.74 -23.52 -28.33
N GLU A 173 -19.60 -22.20 -28.51
CA GLU A 173 -19.44 -21.24 -27.41
C GLU A 173 -20.61 -21.30 -26.41
N HIS A 174 -21.84 -21.43 -26.90
CA HIS A 174 -23.04 -21.60 -26.06
C HIS A 174 -22.99 -22.90 -25.23
N GLN A 175 -22.48 -23.99 -25.81
CA GLN A 175 -22.34 -25.27 -25.08
C GLN A 175 -21.23 -25.18 -24.02
N VAL A 176 -20.11 -24.51 -24.31
CA VAL A 176 -19.04 -24.30 -23.32
C VAL A 176 -19.51 -23.40 -22.17
N LYS A 177 -20.36 -22.39 -22.44
CA LYS A 177 -20.99 -21.55 -21.40
C LYS A 177 -21.99 -22.27 -20.49
N GLN A 178 -22.32 -23.53 -20.76
CA GLN A 178 -23.11 -24.40 -19.87
C GLN A 178 -22.24 -25.22 -18.90
N LEU A 179 -20.91 -25.19 -19.04
CA LEU A 179 -19.99 -25.93 -18.18
C LEU A 179 -19.68 -25.16 -16.87
N PRO A 180 -19.48 -25.87 -15.75
CA PRO A 180 -18.89 -25.29 -14.54
C PRO A 180 -17.59 -24.53 -14.88
N THR A 181 -17.58 -23.24 -14.59
CA THR A 181 -16.51 -22.31 -15.00
C THR A 181 -15.84 -21.69 -13.79
N LEU A 182 -14.53 -21.89 -13.67
CA LEU A 182 -13.68 -21.26 -12.66
C LEU A 182 -13.11 -19.96 -13.24
N HIS A 183 -13.23 -18.86 -12.49
CA HIS A 183 -12.65 -17.58 -12.87
C HIS A 183 -11.27 -17.43 -12.21
N SER A 184 -10.20 -17.42 -13.02
CA SER A 184 -8.83 -17.20 -12.56
C SER A 184 -8.40 -15.75 -12.85
N ARG A 185 -7.70 -15.11 -11.91
CA ARG A 185 -7.09 -13.78 -12.11
C ARG A 185 -5.59 -13.89 -11.88
N ILE A 186 -4.86 -14.22 -12.94
CA ILE A 186 -3.41 -14.47 -12.86
C ILE A 186 -2.67 -13.13 -12.97
N SER A 187 -2.04 -12.71 -11.87
CA SER A 187 -1.18 -11.52 -11.83
C SER A 187 -0.02 -11.64 -12.83
N ARG A 188 0.40 -10.51 -13.42
CA ARG A 188 1.60 -10.42 -14.28
C ARG A 188 2.87 -10.91 -13.56
N SER A 189 2.96 -10.73 -12.24
CA SER A 189 4.06 -11.25 -11.41
C SER A 189 4.11 -12.79 -11.32
N ASN A 190 2.98 -13.46 -11.56
CA ASN A 190 2.78 -14.89 -11.31
C ASN A 190 2.62 -15.69 -12.62
N ALA A 191 2.89 -15.09 -13.78
CA ALA A 191 2.81 -15.75 -15.07
C ALA A 191 4.04 -16.62 -15.33
N TRP A 192 3.85 -17.95 -15.45
CA TRP A 192 4.86 -18.80 -16.10
C TRP A 192 5.00 -18.39 -17.57
N VAL A 193 6.19 -18.58 -18.15
CA VAL A 193 6.49 -18.24 -19.56
C VAL A 193 5.46 -18.88 -20.51
N GLY A 194 4.59 -18.03 -21.08
CA GLY A 194 3.52 -18.42 -22.00
C GLY A 194 2.12 -18.62 -21.38
N ILE A 195 1.85 -18.15 -20.15
CA ILE A 195 0.48 -17.96 -19.65
C ILE A 195 0.09 -16.48 -19.80
N PRO A 196 -1.01 -16.14 -20.49
CA PRO A 196 -1.55 -14.77 -20.50
C PRO A 196 -1.93 -14.30 -19.09
N ALA A 197 -1.48 -13.11 -18.71
CA ALA A 197 -1.84 -12.49 -17.43
C ALA A 197 -3.09 -11.61 -17.59
N GLY A 198 -4.13 -11.91 -16.82
CA GLY A 198 -5.43 -11.26 -16.89
C GLY A 198 -6.54 -12.09 -16.22
N PRO A 199 -7.81 -11.62 -16.30
CA PRO A 199 -8.95 -12.46 -15.99
C PRO A 199 -9.10 -13.58 -17.04
N SER A 200 -9.37 -14.80 -16.59
CA SER A 200 -9.41 -16.00 -17.43
C SER A 200 -10.51 -16.94 -16.99
N GLU A 201 -11.44 -17.24 -17.89
CA GLU A 201 -12.48 -18.25 -17.67
C GLU A 201 -12.01 -19.62 -18.16
N VAL A 202 -11.98 -20.59 -17.24
CA VAL A 202 -11.47 -21.94 -17.48
C VAL A 202 -12.47 -23.01 -17.02
N VAL A 203 -12.52 -24.12 -17.75
CA VAL A 203 -13.46 -25.22 -17.56
C VAL A 203 -12.71 -26.54 -17.37
N GLY A 204 -13.34 -27.51 -16.70
CA GLY A 204 -12.76 -28.85 -16.51
C GLY A 204 -12.75 -29.65 -17.81
N ALA A 205 -11.59 -30.20 -18.19
CA ALA A 205 -11.44 -31.00 -19.41
C ALA A 205 -12.33 -32.25 -19.41
N ARG A 206 -12.55 -32.88 -18.25
CA ARG A 206 -13.52 -33.97 -18.06
C ARG A 206 -14.94 -33.54 -18.44
N ALA A 207 -15.48 -32.50 -17.79
CA ALA A 207 -16.84 -32.03 -18.03
C ALA A 207 -17.06 -31.59 -19.49
N ALA A 208 -16.06 -30.92 -20.09
CA ALA A 208 -16.10 -30.55 -21.50
C ALA A 208 -16.17 -31.78 -22.44
N ARG A 209 -15.44 -32.87 -22.12
CA ARG A 209 -15.52 -34.13 -22.87
C ARG A 209 -16.85 -34.84 -22.65
N GLU A 210 -17.34 -34.95 -21.41
CA GLU A 210 -18.61 -35.61 -21.08
C GLU A 210 -19.78 -34.94 -21.81
N LEU A 211 -19.82 -33.60 -21.80
CA LEU A 211 -20.76 -32.82 -22.61
C LEU A 211 -20.61 -33.13 -24.11
N ALA A 212 -19.38 -33.15 -24.64
CA ALA A 212 -19.14 -33.45 -26.05
C ALA A 212 -19.51 -34.89 -26.46
N ILE A 213 -19.34 -35.89 -25.59
CA ILE A 213 -19.83 -37.26 -25.82
C ILE A 213 -21.36 -37.26 -25.92
N SER A 214 -22.05 -36.55 -25.03
CA SER A 214 -23.52 -36.46 -25.06
C SER A 214 -24.07 -35.80 -26.34
N ILE A 215 -23.30 -34.88 -26.94
CA ILE A 215 -23.66 -34.16 -28.17
C ILE A 215 -23.30 -34.97 -29.43
N HIS A 216 -22.13 -35.61 -29.47
CA HIS A 216 -21.61 -36.33 -30.65
C HIS A 216 -21.97 -37.83 -30.67
N GLY A 217 -22.71 -38.30 -29.66
CA GLY A 217 -23.35 -39.62 -29.59
C GLY A 217 -22.42 -40.78 -29.21
N SER A 218 -21.11 -40.68 -29.45
CA SER A 218 -20.12 -41.65 -28.97
C SER A 218 -18.72 -41.06 -28.86
N GLU A 219 -17.88 -41.71 -28.05
CA GLU A 219 -16.47 -41.36 -27.86
C GLU A 219 -15.65 -41.50 -29.16
N GLU A 220 -15.97 -42.48 -30.01
CA GLU A 220 -15.33 -42.64 -31.32
C GLU A 220 -15.62 -41.49 -32.31
N ASN A 221 -16.67 -40.68 -32.06
CA ASN A 221 -17.05 -39.59 -32.95
C ASN A 221 -16.35 -38.26 -32.61
N LEU A 222 -15.86 -38.09 -31.38
CA LEU A 222 -15.07 -36.92 -30.95
C LEU A 222 -13.94 -36.55 -31.95
N PRO A 223 -13.08 -37.48 -32.41
CA PRO A 223 -12.03 -37.16 -33.38
C PRO A 223 -12.56 -36.69 -34.74
N LYS A 224 -13.75 -37.17 -35.14
CA LYS A 224 -14.41 -37.00 -36.44
C LYS A 224 -15.19 -35.67 -36.52
N CYS A 225 -15.82 -35.27 -35.41
CA CYS A 225 -16.68 -34.06 -35.35
C CYS A 225 -15.91 -32.73 -35.34
N VAL A 226 -14.63 -32.72 -34.97
CA VAL A 226 -13.77 -31.51 -34.95
C VAL A 226 -13.45 -31.02 -36.37
N ARG A 227 -14.40 -30.29 -36.97
CA ARG A 227 -14.36 -29.79 -38.35
C ARG A 227 -13.35 -28.65 -38.56
N ARG A 228 -12.28 -28.95 -39.32
CA ARG A 228 -11.45 -28.06 -40.18
C ARG A 228 -10.91 -26.70 -39.67
N ARG A 229 -11.26 -26.16 -38.50
CA ARG A 229 -10.62 -24.96 -37.90
C ARG A 229 -9.20 -25.29 -37.37
N ARG A 230 -8.28 -25.59 -38.28
CA ARG A 230 -6.92 -26.14 -38.04
C ARG A 230 -5.89 -25.05 -37.67
N ILE A 231 -6.14 -24.23 -36.65
CA ILE A 231 -5.21 -23.19 -36.22
C ILE A 231 -5.01 -23.24 -34.69
N GLY A 232 -3.75 -23.39 -34.25
CA GLY A 232 -3.31 -23.17 -32.86
C GLY A 232 -2.98 -24.42 -32.02
N VAL A 233 -3.73 -25.52 -32.13
CA VAL A 233 -3.54 -26.70 -31.26
C VAL A 233 -2.46 -27.64 -31.81
N ARG A 234 -1.53 -28.09 -30.95
CA ARG A 234 -0.45 -29.01 -31.34
C ARG A 234 -0.92 -30.47 -31.39
N LYS A 235 -0.22 -31.31 -32.18
CA LYS A 235 -0.59 -32.73 -32.40
C LYS A 235 -0.44 -33.58 -31.14
N ASP A 236 0.59 -33.31 -30.36
CA ASP A 236 0.94 -33.97 -29.10
C ASP A 236 -0.10 -33.69 -28.00
N GLU A 237 -0.50 -32.42 -27.85
CA GLU A 237 -1.58 -31.99 -26.96
C GLU A 237 -2.92 -32.66 -27.30
N ARG A 238 -3.30 -32.72 -28.59
CA ARG A 238 -4.53 -33.41 -29.01
C ARG A 238 -4.50 -34.92 -28.74
N ALA A 239 -3.35 -35.57 -28.93
CA ALA A 239 -3.22 -36.99 -28.68
C ALA A 239 -3.38 -37.33 -27.18
N TYR A 240 -2.82 -36.51 -26.30
CA TYR A 240 -2.97 -36.63 -24.84
C TYR A 240 -4.44 -36.57 -24.38
N TYR A 241 -5.25 -35.63 -24.89
CA TYR A 241 -6.68 -35.56 -24.52
C TYR A 241 -7.53 -36.67 -25.17
N ASN A 242 -7.09 -37.27 -26.28
CA ASN A 242 -7.73 -38.48 -26.82
C ASN A 242 -7.39 -39.74 -25.99
N GLU A 243 -6.24 -39.74 -25.30
CA GLU A 243 -5.75 -40.87 -24.48
C GLU A 243 -6.21 -40.82 -23.01
N MET A 244 -6.84 -39.72 -22.60
CA MET A 244 -7.60 -39.64 -21.36
C MET A 244 -8.68 -40.74 -21.33
N SER A 245 -8.90 -41.42 -20.20
CA SER A 245 -10.01 -42.38 -20.03
C SER A 245 -11.18 -41.74 -19.27
N SER A 246 -12.37 -42.33 -19.41
CA SER A 246 -13.52 -42.05 -18.53
C SER A 246 -13.34 -42.67 -17.13
N ASP A 247 -12.58 -43.78 -17.05
CA ASP A 247 -12.45 -44.66 -15.88
C ASP A 247 -11.09 -44.53 -15.14
N GLU A 248 -10.48 -43.33 -15.16
CA GLU A 248 -9.22 -43.02 -14.45
C GLU A 248 -9.35 -42.96 -12.91
N SER A 249 -10.37 -43.58 -12.32
CA SER A 249 -10.86 -43.29 -10.96
C SER A 249 -9.95 -43.77 -9.82
N ASP A 250 -9.25 -44.90 -10.02
CA ASP A 250 -8.52 -45.61 -8.95
C ASP A 250 -7.06 -46.00 -9.28
N SER A 251 -6.51 -45.63 -10.44
CA SER A 251 -5.12 -45.95 -10.81
C SER A 251 -4.07 -45.01 -10.19
N GLU A 252 -3.00 -45.57 -9.61
CA GLU A 252 -1.86 -44.84 -9.03
C GLU A 252 -0.88 -44.34 -10.13
N LEU A 253 -1.16 -43.16 -10.66
CA LEU A 253 -0.49 -42.62 -11.87
C LEU A 253 1.03 -42.50 -11.82
N LEU A 254 1.63 -42.44 -10.63
CA LEU A 254 3.07 -42.26 -10.50
C LEU A 254 3.81 -43.45 -11.12
N GLU A 255 3.28 -44.67 -10.96
CA GLU A 255 3.84 -45.92 -11.47
C GLU A 255 3.39 -46.27 -12.90
N SER A 256 2.66 -45.38 -13.58
CA SER A 256 2.17 -45.63 -14.94
C SER A 256 3.28 -45.45 -16.00
N PRO A 257 3.61 -46.47 -16.83
CA PRO A 257 4.69 -46.41 -17.84
C PRO A 257 4.41 -45.50 -19.06
N SER A 258 3.55 -44.49 -18.92
CA SER A 258 3.12 -43.63 -20.03
C SER A 258 4.25 -42.70 -20.50
N SER A 259 4.77 -43.01 -21.68
CA SER A 259 5.92 -42.37 -22.34
C SER A 259 5.68 -40.96 -22.89
N ARG A 260 4.44 -40.45 -22.81
CA ARG A 260 4.09 -39.11 -23.32
C ARG A 260 4.07 -38.07 -22.21
N ILE A 261 5.22 -37.46 -22.00
CA ILE A 261 5.39 -36.33 -21.09
C ILE A 261 4.78 -35.07 -21.72
N MET A 262 3.50 -34.82 -21.45
CA MET A 262 2.99 -33.45 -21.51
C MET A 262 3.51 -32.65 -20.31
N PRO A 263 3.86 -31.36 -20.48
CA PRO A 263 4.16 -30.50 -19.34
C PRO A 263 2.93 -30.44 -18.42
N GLY A 264 3.22 -30.39 -17.11
CA GLY A 264 2.22 -30.38 -16.04
C GLY A 264 1.15 -29.30 -16.22
N ASN A 265 -0.01 -29.51 -15.61
CA ASN A 265 -1.18 -28.64 -15.74
C ASN A 265 -0.88 -27.19 -15.31
N ARG A 266 -0.48 -26.32 -16.25
CA ARG A 266 -0.02 -24.94 -15.99
C ARG A 266 -1.00 -24.03 -15.22
N MET A 267 -2.23 -24.48 -14.95
CA MET A 267 -3.25 -23.77 -14.18
C MET A 267 -3.74 -24.51 -12.92
N PHE A 268 -3.13 -25.66 -12.51
CA PHE A 268 -3.53 -26.36 -11.27
C PHE A 268 -3.36 -25.47 -10.03
N GLU A 269 -2.32 -24.64 -10.01
CA GLU A 269 -2.00 -23.68 -8.94
C GLU A 269 -3.09 -22.61 -8.74
N THR A 270 -4.03 -22.46 -9.69
CA THR A 270 -5.15 -21.51 -9.60
C THR A 270 -6.50 -22.17 -9.32
N SER A 271 -6.54 -23.49 -9.14
CA SER A 271 -7.77 -24.27 -8.91
C SER A 271 -7.75 -25.10 -7.63
N MET A 272 -6.71 -24.94 -6.81
CA MET A 272 -6.54 -25.62 -5.53
C MET A 272 -6.34 -24.65 -4.37
N VAL A 273 -6.78 -25.06 -3.19
CA VAL A 273 -6.52 -24.41 -1.89
C VAL A 273 -6.09 -25.49 -0.89
N PRO A 274 -5.10 -25.24 0.00
CA PRO A 274 -4.78 -26.14 1.10
C PRO A 274 -6.05 -26.37 1.94
N PHE A 275 -6.36 -27.63 2.23
CA PHE A 275 -7.63 -27.98 2.85
C PHE A 275 -7.38 -28.99 3.97
N PRO A 276 -7.53 -28.61 5.25
CA PRO A 276 -7.34 -29.53 6.36
C PRO A 276 -8.37 -30.66 6.32
N SER A 277 -8.13 -31.71 7.09
CA SER A 277 -9.12 -32.76 7.36
C SER A 277 -9.40 -32.86 8.85
N ILE A 278 -10.63 -33.18 9.23
CA ILE A 278 -11.04 -33.33 10.63
C ILE A 278 -11.33 -34.80 10.91
N GLN A 279 -10.61 -35.39 11.86
CA GLN A 279 -10.96 -36.68 12.47
C GLN A 279 -11.78 -36.44 13.74
N ASN A 280 -12.65 -37.39 14.10
CA ASN A 280 -13.21 -37.44 15.45
C ASN A 280 -12.13 -37.94 16.42
N PRO A 281 -11.85 -37.28 17.57
CA PRO A 281 -12.62 -36.19 18.18
C PRO A 281 -12.01 -34.79 17.93
N GLY A 282 -12.37 -34.12 16.83
CA GLY A 282 -11.99 -32.73 16.53
C GLY A 282 -10.52 -32.51 16.15
N VAL A 283 -9.77 -33.56 15.81
CA VAL A 283 -8.35 -33.46 15.46
C VAL A 283 -8.19 -32.96 14.02
N VAL A 284 -7.57 -31.80 13.85
CA VAL A 284 -7.39 -31.13 12.54
C VAL A 284 -6.02 -31.48 11.95
N GLU A 285 -5.97 -32.34 10.93
CA GLU A 285 -4.75 -32.64 10.18
C GLU A 285 -4.61 -31.76 8.93
N LYS A 286 -3.48 -31.03 8.81
CA LYS A 286 -3.12 -30.24 7.61
C LYS A 286 -2.29 -31.03 6.59
N GLY A 287 -1.85 -32.24 6.94
CA GLY A 287 -0.90 -33.06 6.18
C GLY A 287 0.56 -32.68 6.46
N LEU A 288 1.47 -33.66 6.33
CA LEU A 288 2.92 -33.50 6.49
C LEU A 288 3.67 -34.01 5.26
N TRP A 289 4.74 -33.31 4.87
CA TRP A 289 5.65 -33.68 3.77
C TRP A 289 7.01 -34.07 4.33
N CYS A 290 7.66 -35.05 3.69
CA CYS A 290 8.95 -35.56 4.13
C CYS A 290 10.10 -34.72 3.56
N ARG A 291 10.89 -34.10 4.45
CA ARG A 291 12.12 -33.39 4.07
C ARG A 291 13.06 -34.33 3.31
N GLY A 292 13.23 -35.57 3.75
CA GLY A 292 14.03 -36.56 3.04
C GLY A 292 13.62 -36.75 1.57
N CYS A 293 12.31 -36.80 1.26
CA CYS A 293 11.83 -36.89 -0.12
C CYS A 293 12.09 -35.60 -0.92
N HIS A 294 11.99 -34.43 -0.29
CA HIS A 294 12.34 -33.15 -0.94
C HIS A 294 13.83 -33.11 -1.29
N GLU A 295 14.71 -33.32 -0.32
CA GLU A 295 16.17 -33.30 -0.51
C GLU A 295 16.60 -34.36 -1.53
N THR A 296 16.00 -35.56 -1.52
CA THR A 296 16.25 -36.61 -2.56
C THR A 296 15.89 -36.13 -3.97
N SER A 297 14.78 -35.40 -4.13
CA SER A 297 14.41 -34.83 -5.43
C SER A 297 15.37 -33.73 -5.88
N GLU A 298 15.88 -32.92 -4.95
CA GLU A 298 16.86 -31.86 -5.27
C GLU A 298 18.24 -32.43 -5.57
N TRP A 299 18.69 -33.49 -4.87
CA TRP A 299 19.91 -34.22 -5.20
C TRP A 299 19.83 -34.85 -6.59
N ALA A 300 18.66 -35.37 -6.99
CA ALA A 300 18.45 -35.84 -8.36
C ALA A 300 18.52 -34.69 -9.38
N ASN A 301 17.82 -33.58 -9.12
CA ASN A 301 17.86 -32.38 -9.99
C ASN A 301 19.30 -31.84 -10.14
N MET A 302 20.09 -31.86 -9.07
CA MET A 302 21.50 -31.45 -9.04
C MET A 302 22.48 -32.52 -9.57
N HIS A 303 21.99 -33.69 -10.00
CA HIS A 303 22.81 -34.81 -10.49
C HIS A 303 23.81 -35.35 -9.45
N LEU A 304 23.43 -35.33 -8.17
CA LEU A 304 24.22 -35.77 -7.00
C LEU A 304 23.91 -37.20 -6.53
N LEU A 305 22.83 -37.82 -7.01
CA LEU A 305 22.55 -39.24 -6.77
C LEU A 305 23.38 -40.14 -7.69
N SER A 306 23.79 -41.33 -7.22
CA SER A 306 24.39 -42.33 -8.10
C SER A 306 23.34 -42.96 -9.03
N SER A 307 23.79 -43.58 -10.12
CA SER A 307 22.90 -44.29 -11.04
C SER A 307 22.25 -45.53 -10.40
N GLU A 308 22.87 -46.14 -9.38
CA GLU A 308 22.27 -47.24 -8.62
C GLU A 308 21.20 -46.74 -7.65
N ASP A 309 21.46 -45.63 -6.93
CA ASP A 309 20.46 -45.00 -6.06
C ASP A 309 19.22 -44.57 -6.85
N LEU A 310 19.43 -43.89 -7.98
CA LEU A 310 18.35 -43.44 -8.86
C LEU A 310 17.52 -44.61 -9.41
N ALA A 311 18.18 -45.71 -9.82
CA ALA A 311 17.51 -46.92 -10.27
C ALA A 311 16.76 -47.67 -9.14
N SER A 312 17.17 -47.49 -7.87
CA SER A 312 16.45 -48.02 -6.71
C SER A 312 15.21 -47.19 -6.34
N LEU A 313 15.19 -45.90 -6.71
CA LEU A 313 14.14 -44.93 -6.37
C LEU A 313 13.07 -44.79 -7.47
N VAL A 314 13.40 -45.10 -8.73
CA VAL A 314 12.53 -44.90 -9.90
C VAL A 314 12.21 -46.25 -10.56
N PRO A 315 10.95 -46.72 -10.55
CA PRO A 315 10.57 -47.98 -11.20
C PRO A 315 10.87 -47.99 -12.71
N VAL A 316 11.33 -49.13 -13.21
CA VAL A 316 11.77 -49.28 -14.61
C VAL A 316 10.65 -48.90 -15.59
N GLY A 317 10.94 -47.95 -16.48
CA GLY A 317 9.98 -47.42 -17.46
C GLY A 317 9.10 -46.27 -16.97
N CYS A 318 9.22 -45.85 -15.70
CA CYS A 318 8.61 -44.62 -15.19
C CYS A 318 9.48 -43.39 -15.48
N SER A 319 8.88 -42.21 -15.44
CA SER A 319 9.61 -40.94 -15.57
C SER A 319 10.20 -40.53 -14.23
N GLU A 320 11.54 -40.45 -14.15
CA GLU A 320 12.31 -40.02 -12.97
C GLU A 320 11.73 -38.74 -12.35
N THR A 321 11.58 -37.68 -13.15
CA THR A 321 11.02 -36.39 -12.71
C THR A 321 9.61 -36.54 -12.15
N ARG A 322 8.75 -37.38 -12.74
CA ARG A 322 7.37 -37.62 -12.26
C ARG A 322 7.37 -38.32 -10.90
N ILE A 323 8.21 -39.34 -10.73
CA ILE A 323 8.35 -40.10 -9.49
C ILE A 323 8.89 -39.19 -8.37
N LEU A 324 10.03 -38.55 -8.58
CA LEU A 324 10.73 -37.76 -7.58
C LEU A 324 9.92 -36.53 -7.13
N GLN A 325 9.36 -35.78 -8.09
CA GLN A 325 8.44 -34.68 -7.79
C GLN A 325 7.17 -35.20 -7.08
N GLY A 326 6.65 -36.35 -7.50
CA GLY A 326 5.52 -37.03 -6.85
C GLY A 326 5.80 -37.40 -5.40
N MET A 327 7.02 -37.86 -5.08
CA MET A 327 7.47 -38.19 -3.73
C MET A 327 7.64 -36.95 -2.86
N ALA A 328 8.30 -35.90 -3.38
CA ALA A 328 8.53 -34.64 -2.66
C ALA A 328 7.22 -33.98 -2.22
N HIS A 329 6.20 -33.91 -3.09
CA HIS A 329 4.90 -33.31 -2.76
C HIS A 329 3.86 -34.31 -2.20
N ARG A 330 4.20 -35.59 -1.91
CA ARG A 330 3.26 -36.54 -1.27
C ARG A 330 3.05 -36.17 0.20
N ALA A 331 1.92 -35.54 0.50
CA ALA A 331 1.44 -35.30 1.86
C ALA A 331 1.00 -36.62 2.53
N ARG A 332 1.08 -36.69 3.86
CA ARG A 332 0.63 -37.83 4.68
C ARG A 332 -0.08 -37.34 5.95
N SER A 333 -0.94 -38.17 6.54
CA SER A 333 -1.40 -38.00 7.93
C SER A 333 -0.22 -38.14 8.89
N LYS A 334 -0.36 -37.69 10.15
CA LYS A 334 0.72 -37.78 11.16
C LYS A 334 1.19 -39.22 11.39
N ALA A 335 0.26 -40.17 11.45
CA ALA A 335 0.60 -41.60 11.54
C ALA A 335 1.33 -42.10 10.28
N GLY A 336 0.82 -41.80 9.08
CA GLY A 336 1.45 -42.22 7.82
C GLY A 336 2.81 -41.56 7.57
N PHE A 337 3.02 -40.36 8.09
CA PHE A 337 4.31 -39.66 8.07
C PHE A 337 5.35 -40.38 8.95
N LEU A 338 5.00 -40.70 10.19
CA LEU A 338 5.88 -41.37 11.15
C LEU A 338 6.26 -42.78 10.69
N GLU A 339 5.38 -43.48 9.98
CA GLU A 339 5.72 -44.78 9.36
C GLU A 339 6.64 -44.61 8.15
N HIS A 340 6.39 -43.60 7.30
CA HIS A 340 7.18 -43.35 6.10
C HIS A 340 8.64 -43.00 6.39
N ILE A 341 8.92 -42.14 7.37
CA ILE A 341 10.29 -41.67 7.64
C ILE A 341 11.27 -42.80 8.03
N LYS A 342 10.76 -43.91 8.60
CA LYS A 342 11.55 -45.10 8.95
C LYS A 342 12.30 -45.70 7.75
N ASN A 343 11.67 -45.64 6.58
CA ASN A 343 12.12 -46.30 5.35
C ASN A 343 12.45 -45.28 4.24
N CYS A 344 12.58 -43.99 4.57
CA CYS A 344 12.83 -42.93 3.59
C CYS A 344 14.33 -42.75 3.32
N PHE A 345 14.75 -42.98 2.06
CA PHE A 345 16.14 -42.79 1.59
C PHE A 345 16.76 -41.48 2.09
N GLY A 346 16.18 -40.32 1.75
CA GLY A 346 16.74 -39.04 2.15
C GLY A 346 16.75 -38.77 3.66
N VAL A 347 15.87 -39.41 4.46
CA VAL A 347 15.96 -39.32 5.93
C VAL A 347 17.17 -40.07 6.45
N ARG A 348 17.49 -41.24 5.85
CA ARG A 348 18.70 -42.01 6.17
C ARG A 348 19.97 -41.22 5.85
N GLU A 349 20.05 -40.59 4.69
CA GLU A 349 21.24 -39.82 4.29
C GLU A 349 21.41 -38.53 5.12
N LEU A 350 20.31 -37.82 5.46
CA LEU A 350 20.36 -36.70 6.41
C LEU A 350 20.89 -37.12 7.80
N LEU A 351 20.55 -38.34 8.27
CA LEU A 351 21.07 -38.92 9.52
C LEU A 351 22.54 -39.37 9.44
N CYS A 352 23.12 -39.46 8.24
CA CYS A 352 24.54 -39.73 8.04
C CYS A 352 25.38 -38.45 8.16
N HIS A 353 25.05 -37.39 7.40
CA HIS A 353 25.84 -36.14 7.41
C HIS A 353 25.85 -35.41 8.76
N ASP A 354 24.80 -35.52 9.58
CA ASP A 354 24.74 -34.98 10.94
C ASP A 354 25.86 -35.54 11.87
N ARG A 355 26.52 -36.64 11.49
CA ARG A 355 27.65 -37.23 12.23
C ARG A 355 28.99 -36.58 11.89
N GLU A 356 29.17 -36.07 10.68
CA GLU A 356 30.46 -35.58 10.17
C GLU A 356 30.79 -34.16 10.66
N CYS A 357 29.77 -33.32 10.88
CA CYS A 357 29.94 -31.90 11.23
C CYS A 357 30.45 -31.63 12.67
N ARG A 358 30.82 -32.64 13.46
CA ARG A 358 31.16 -32.50 14.89
C ARG A 358 32.66 -32.28 15.21
N LEU A 359 33.48 -31.76 14.29
CA LEU A 359 34.92 -31.50 14.53
C LEU A 359 35.45 -30.14 14.03
N ARG A 360 35.31 -29.08 14.85
CA ARG A 360 36.35 -28.06 15.18
C ARG A 360 35.78 -26.81 15.88
N PRO A 361 36.15 -26.51 17.14
CA PRO A 361 35.84 -25.23 17.78
C PRO A 361 36.93 -24.17 17.50
N SER A 362 36.53 -23.00 16.98
CA SER A 362 37.43 -21.84 16.80
C SER A 362 37.45 -20.93 18.03
N LYS A 363 38.63 -20.42 18.40
CA LYS A 363 38.84 -19.62 19.63
C LYS A 363 38.91 -18.12 19.33
N ARG A 364 37.88 -17.34 19.71
CA ARG A 364 38.05 -15.88 19.91
C ARG A 364 37.00 -15.25 20.86
N GLY A 365 37.49 -14.64 21.94
CA GLY A 365 36.87 -13.47 22.59
C GLY A 365 35.56 -13.63 23.38
N LYS A 366 35.64 -13.98 24.66
CA LYS A 366 34.66 -13.51 25.68
C LYS A 366 35.37 -12.85 26.87
N ARG A 367 35.18 -11.53 27.00
CA ARG A 367 35.43 -10.64 28.15
C ARG A 367 34.44 -9.47 27.95
N ARG A 368 33.66 -9.00 28.92
CA ARG A 368 33.53 -9.30 30.36
C ARG A 368 32.04 -9.43 30.72
N HIS A 369 31.70 -10.22 31.74
CA HIS A 369 30.90 -9.75 32.88
C HIS A 369 31.25 -10.64 34.10
N ARG A 370 31.15 -10.12 35.34
CA ARG A 370 31.74 -10.76 36.53
C ARG A 370 31.03 -10.38 37.83
N THR A 371 30.19 -11.28 38.34
CA THR A 371 29.67 -11.41 39.73
C THR A 371 28.88 -12.73 39.76
N ALA A 372 29.20 -13.85 40.41
CA ALA A 372 30.12 -14.24 41.52
C ALA A 372 29.43 -14.47 42.88
N VAL A 373 28.95 -15.70 43.08
CA VAL A 373 28.84 -16.52 44.31
C VAL A 373 29.03 -17.97 43.79
N ALA A 374 30.10 -18.71 44.09
CA ALA A 374 30.32 -19.60 45.26
C ALA A 374 29.24 -20.72 45.37
N GLU A 375 29.55 -22.00 45.65
CA GLU A 375 30.69 -22.58 46.39
C GLU A 375 31.24 -23.93 45.84
N ASN A 376 32.52 -24.19 46.17
CA ASN A 376 33.19 -25.46 46.55
C ASN A 376 33.07 -26.77 45.71
N ASP A 377 34.15 -27.03 44.96
CA ASP A 377 35.17 -28.08 45.21
C ASP A 377 34.81 -29.59 45.42
N SER A 378 35.41 -30.38 44.53
CA SER A 378 35.79 -31.81 44.61
C SER A 378 37.06 -31.99 45.54
N PRO A 379 38.03 -32.92 45.34
CA PRO A 379 38.10 -34.25 44.68
C PRO A 379 38.84 -35.32 45.57
N LEU A 380 39.45 -36.36 44.91
CA LEU A 380 40.61 -37.19 45.35
C LEU A 380 40.33 -38.45 46.21
N ASP A 381 41.22 -39.47 46.36
CA ASP A 381 42.58 -39.79 45.83
C ASP A 381 42.85 -41.33 45.91
N GLN A 382 43.92 -41.99 45.42
CA GLN A 382 45.05 -41.73 44.50
C GLN A 382 45.60 -43.09 43.98
N ASN A 383 46.51 -43.12 42.97
CA ASN A 383 47.82 -43.84 42.95
C ASN A 383 48.32 -44.04 41.49
N GLY A 384 49.60 -43.80 41.14
CA GLY A 384 50.72 -43.30 41.95
C GLY A 384 52.02 -43.08 41.15
N ASP A 385 53.13 -42.95 41.88
CA ASP A 385 54.56 -42.90 41.47
C ASP A 385 55.12 -41.65 40.75
N VAL A 386 55.80 -40.78 41.52
CA VAL A 386 56.79 -39.77 41.07
C VAL A 386 57.88 -39.57 42.13
N PRO A 387 59.18 -39.61 41.74
CA PRO A 387 60.29 -38.87 42.35
C PRO A 387 60.68 -37.67 41.45
N GLN A 388 61.31 -36.55 41.86
CA GLN A 388 61.77 -35.89 43.11
C GLN A 388 62.11 -34.44 42.65
N GLU A 389 62.23 -33.33 43.41
CA GLU A 389 62.13 -32.92 44.83
C GLU A 389 61.97 -31.35 44.80
N LEU A 390 61.98 -30.50 45.84
CA LEU A 390 62.22 -30.55 47.30
C LEU A 390 61.55 -29.31 47.95
N SER A 391 61.11 -29.39 49.22
CA SER A 391 60.81 -28.27 50.18
C SER A 391 59.76 -27.19 49.79
N ASP A 392 58.91 -26.68 50.68
CA ASP A 392 58.68 -26.93 52.12
C ASP A 392 57.14 -26.87 52.36
N SER A 393 56.50 -27.83 53.04
CA SER A 393 56.33 -27.94 54.51
C SER A 393 55.57 -26.74 55.15
N GLN A 394 54.62 -26.90 56.08
CA GLN A 394 53.97 -28.08 56.67
C GLN A 394 52.61 -27.69 57.29
N ALA A 395 51.72 -28.67 57.48
CA ALA A 395 50.94 -29.00 58.69
C ALA A 395 50.78 -27.94 59.84
N ARG A 396 49.67 -27.82 60.61
CA ARG A 396 48.32 -28.48 60.70
C ARG A 396 47.57 -27.80 61.89
N VAL A 397 46.41 -28.35 62.31
CA VAL A 397 45.81 -28.27 63.68
C VAL A 397 44.93 -27.03 64.02
N GLU A 398 43.62 -27.29 64.14
CA GLU A 398 42.64 -26.87 65.20
C GLU A 398 42.38 -25.36 65.47
N ILE A 399 41.29 -24.85 66.06
CA ILE A 399 39.84 -25.14 66.35
C ILE A 399 39.35 -23.85 67.11
N ASP A 400 38.05 -23.68 67.33
CA ASP A 400 37.39 -22.66 68.20
C ASP A 400 37.43 -21.19 67.72
N VAL A 401 36.32 -20.43 67.62
CA VAL A 401 35.20 -20.10 68.55
C VAL A 401 35.49 -18.85 69.41
N SER A 402 34.82 -17.75 69.07
CA SER A 402 34.32 -16.65 69.92
C SER A 402 33.62 -15.62 69.01
N GLN A 403 32.34 -15.30 69.19
CA GLN A 403 31.80 -14.35 70.19
C GLN A 403 32.38 -12.93 70.11
N ASN A 404 31.63 -12.00 69.50
CA ASN A 404 31.05 -10.81 70.13
C ASN A 404 30.19 -10.06 69.08
N GLN A 405 28.92 -9.71 69.33
CA GLN A 405 28.39 -8.70 70.27
C GLN A 405 28.78 -7.25 69.95
N LEU A 406 27.80 -6.47 69.50
CA LEU A 406 27.40 -5.09 69.88
C LEU A 406 26.28 -4.68 68.90
N GLN A 407 25.01 -4.63 69.31
CA GLN A 407 24.34 -3.45 69.91
C GLN A 407 24.55 -2.18 69.06
N SER A 408 23.60 -1.67 68.26
CA SER A 408 22.35 -0.95 68.65
C SER A 408 22.59 0.29 69.54
N PRO A 409 21.69 1.31 69.65
CA PRO A 409 20.32 1.41 69.12
C PRO A 409 19.91 2.81 68.53
N SER A 410 18.60 3.01 68.29
CA SER A 410 17.86 4.32 68.32
C SER A 410 18.18 5.36 67.22
N SER A 411 17.36 6.38 66.88
CA SER A 411 16.04 6.92 67.34
C SER A 411 15.41 7.77 66.19
N LEU A 412 14.22 8.41 66.18
CA LEU A 412 12.83 8.36 66.73
C LEU A 412 12.05 9.51 65.98
N HIS A 413 10.74 9.84 66.05
CA HIS A 413 9.50 9.45 66.76
C HIS A 413 8.30 9.75 65.81
N ASP A 414 7.22 8.95 65.88
CA ASP A 414 5.78 9.25 66.19
C ASP A 414 5.12 10.60 65.74
N ASP A 415 3.79 10.73 65.52
CA ASP A 415 2.65 9.78 65.66
C ASP A 415 1.40 10.13 64.78
N CYS A 416 0.31 9.37 64.92
CA CYS A 416 -0.97 9.45 64.19
C CYS A 416 -2.21 9.61 65.12
N ILE A 417 -3.42 9.18 64.70
CA ILE A 417 -4.62 8.80 65.51
C ILE A 417 -5.47 9.99 66.07
N GLN A 418 -6.82 10.03 66.10
CA GLN A 418 -7.98 9.22 65.61
C GLN A 418 -9.27 10.14 65.68
N ALA A 419 -10.55 9.81 65.38
CA ALA A 419 -11.34 8.68 64.83
C ALA A 419 -12.76 9.20 64.41
N GLY A 420 -13.63 8.37 63.81
CA GLY A 420 -15.10 8.62 63.75
C GLY A 420 -15.89 7.88 62.65
N THR A 421 -16.91 7.09 63.03
CA THR A 421 -17.91 6.38 62.18
C THR A 421 -19.34 6.72 62.69
N PRO A 422 -20.49 6.29 62.09
CA PRO A 422 -20.76 5.36 60.97
C PRO A 422 -21.59 6.04 59.82
N SER A 423 -22.39 5.45 58.92
CA SER A 423 -23.02 4.11 58.73
C SER A 423 -23.55 3.90 57.29
N GLY A 424 -23.66 2.64 56.80
CA GLY A 424 -24.52 2.32 55.64
C GLY A 424 -24.24 0.96 54.95
N SER A 425 -25.23 0.08 54.88
CA SER A 425 -25.26 -1.26 54.23
C SER A 425 -24.52 -1.36 52.87
N ALA A 426 -23.67 -2.35 52.55
CA ALA A 426 -23.60 -3.80 52.82
C ALA A 426 -24.43 -4.72 51.87
N GLN A 427 -23.74 -5.39 50.93
CA GLN A 427 -24.12 -6.65 50.27
C GLN A 427 -22.86 -7.54 50.08
N ALA A 428 -23.04 -8.81 49.66
CA ALA A 428 -22.16 -9.92 50.04
C ALA A 428 -20.92 -10.20 49.15
N LEU A 429 -20.00 -10.97 49.75
CA LEU A 429 -18.76 -11.60 49.22
C LEU A 429 -18.96 -13.13 49.13
N PRO A 430 -17.98 -13.94 48.67
CA PRO A 430 -17.00 -13.80 47.56
C PRO A 430 -16.97 -15.09 46.67
N ILE A 431 -15.96 -15.26 45.80
CA ILE A 431 -15.13 -16.50 45.65
C ILE A 431 -13.98 -16.26 44.63
N PHE A 432 -12.75 -16.62 45.02
CA PHE A 432 -11.52 -17.08 44.30
C PHE A 432 -11.41 -16.94 42.74
N ASP A 433 -10.24 -16.68 42.11
CA ASP A 433 -8.82 -16.63 42.58
C ASP A 433 -7.93 -15.61 41.75
N PRO A 434 -6.60 -15.72 41.50
CA PRO A 434 -5.70 -14.62 41.89
C PRO A 434 -4.84 -13.93 40.79
N GLN A 435 -4.35 -12.73 41.17
CA GLN A 435 -3.05 -12.12 40.86
C GLN A 435 -2.54 -11.97 39.40
N GLN A 436 -2.57 -10.69 38.96
CA GLN A 436 -1.49 -9.92 38.31
C GLN A 436 -0.63 -10.54 37.18
N PRO A 437 -0.64 -9.97 35.96
CA PRO A 437 0.33 -10.31 34.92
C PRO A 437 1.71 -9.65 35.20
N GLN A 438 2.79 -10.44 35.12
CA GLN A 438 4.15 -9.91 35.00
C GLN A 438 4.47 -9.58 33.54
N ALA A 439 5.23 -8.50 33.31
CA ALA A 439 5.60 -8.08 31.97
C ALA A 439 6.77 -8.93 31.41
N SER A 440 6.56 -9.56 30.25
CA SER A 440 7.60 -10.24 29.48
C SER A 440 7.86 -9.48 28.17
N ILE A 441 9.08 -8.97 27.99
CA ILE A 441 9.48 -8.23 26.80
C ILE A 441 9.85 -9.21 25.68
N SER A 442 9.10 -9.19 24.58
CA SER A 442 9.45 -9.85 23.32
C SER A 442 10.17 -8.88 22.37
N PRO A 443 11.09 -9.35 21.50
CA PRO A 443 11.68 -8.49 20.47
C PRO A 443 10.62 -8.05 19.45
N THR A 444 10.62 -6.77 19.09
CA THR A 444 9.61 -6.17 18.22
C THR A 444 9.96 -6.33 16.74
N GLU A 445 9.25 -7.23 16.04
CA GLU A 445 9.21 -7.23 14.56
C GLU A 445 8.34 -6.05 14.09
N ASP A 446 8.97 -4.91 13.81
CA ASP A 446 8.31 -3.60 13.58
C ASP A 446 7.59 -3.51 12.22
N THR A 447 6.51 -4.27 12.08
CA THR A 447 5.64 -4.27 10.90
C THR A 447 4.69 -3.07 10.95
N CYS A 448 5.14 -1.93 10.42
CA CYS A 448 4.35 -0.70 10.36
C CYS A 448 3.14 -0.86 9.42
N HIS A 449 2.00 -1.28 9.98
CA HIS A 449 0.72 -1.34 9.28
C HIS A 449 0.25 0.02 8.76
N SER A 450 -0.23 0.03 7.52
CA SER A 450 -0.93 1.16 6.91
C SER A 450 -2.35 1.24 7.47
N HIS A 451 -2.78 2.40 7.98
CA HIS A 451 -4.20 2.62 8.30
C HIS A 451 -4.89 3.41 7.18
N ALA A 452 -5.79 2.72 6.46
CA ALA A 452 -6.82 3.34 5.63
C ALA A 452 -7.98 3.80 6.54
N GLY A 453 -7.79 4.93 7.22
CA GLY A 453 -8.79 5.57 8.07
C GLY A 453 -9.49 6.74 7.37
N ASP A 454 -10.21 7.55 8.16
CA ASP A 454 -10.76 8.84 7.73
C ASP A 454 -9.63 9.88 7.56
N VAL A 455 -8.90 9.76 6.44
CA VAL A 455 -7.77 10.62 6.12
C VAL A 455 -8.25 11.73 5.19
N ASP A 456 -8.54 12.91 5.75
CA ASP A 456 -8.73 14.13 4.95
C ASP A 456 -7.48 14.35 4.08
N THR A 457 -7.68 14.45 2.76
CA THR A 457 -6.61 14.71 1.77
C THR A 457 -6.83 16.02 1.02
N GLY A 458 -7.77 16.85 1.48
CA GLY A 458 -8.10 18.14 0.89
C GLY A 458 -8.59 18.01 -0.54
N PHE A 459 -8.06 18.84 -1.44
CA PHE A 459 -8.43 18.81 -2.86
C PHE A 459 -8.07 17.49 -3.57
N LEU A 460 -7.25 16.61 -2.96
CA LEU A 460 -7.02 15.25 -3.46
C LEU A 460 -8.21 14.29 -3.23
N GLN A 461 -9.22 14.67 -2.45
CA GLN A 461 -10.46 13.89 -2.29
C GLN A 461 -11.18 13.66 -3.63
N VAL A 462 -11.02 14.58 -4.60
CA VAL A 462 -11.47 14.41 -5.99
C VAL A 462 -10.84 13.17 -6.64
N TYR A 463 -9.65 12.76 -6.20
CA TYR A 463 -8.92 11.57 -6.65
C TYR A 463 -8.98 10.42 -5.62
N GLY A 464 -10.00 10.42 -4.74
CA GLY A 464 -10.20 9.43 -3.68
C GLY A 464 -10.15 7.96 -4.14
N PRO A 465 -10.85 7.56 -5.22
CA PRO A 465 -10.83 6.18 -5.72
C PRO A 465 -9.43 5.71 -6.15
N GLU A 466 -8.69 6.57 -6.84
CA GLU A 466 -7.33 6.27 -7.28
C GLU A 466 -6.35 6.24 -6.10
N ASN A 467 -6.53 7.15 -5.13
CA ASN A 467 -5.79 7.21 -3.87
C ASN A 467 -5.90 5.93 -3.04
N GLN A 468 -7.03 5.23 -3.09
CA GLN A 468 -7.21 3.94 -2.41
C GLN A 468 -6.55 2.80 -3.20
N LEU A 469 -6.75 2.73 -4.51
CA LEU A 469 -6.19 1.66 -5.36
C LEU A 469 -4.65 1.66 -5.36
N ASP A 470 -4.02 2.85 -5.44
CA ASP A 470 -2.56 3.02 -5.41
C ASP A 470 -1.97 2.60 -4.04
N ALA A 471 -2.69 2.85 -2.95
CA ALA A 471 -2.31 2.42 -1.60
C ALA A 471 -2.38 0.89 -1.43
N GLU A 472 -3.48 0.25 -1.87
CA GLU A 472 -3.63 -1.20 -1.86
C GLU A 472 -2.55 -1.90 -2.71
N GLN A 473 -2.18 -1.31 -3.86
CA GLN A 473 -1.09 -1.82 -4.70
C GLN A 473 0.29 -1.67 -4.03
N GLN A 474 0.59 -0.53 -3.40
CA GLN A 474 1.93 -0.28 -2.86
C GLN A 474 2.16 -0.88 -1.47
N GLU A 475 1.12 -1.22 -0.71
CA GLU A 475 1.26 -2.16 0.41
C GLU A 475 1.69 -3.54 -0.09
N LEU A 476 1.11 -4.02 -1.21
CA LEU A 476 1.50 -5.28 -1.84
C LEU A 476 2.92 -5.24 -2.42
N GLU A 477 3.34 -4.16 -3.06
CA GLU A 477 4.70 -4.01 -3.62
C GLU A 477 5.78 -3.93 -2.53
N ALA A 478 5.55 -3.16 -1.45
CA ALA A 478 6.49 -3.13 -0.31
C ALA A 478 6.62 -4.50 0.39
N ILE A 479 5.55 -5.31 0.40
CA ILE A 479 5.58 -6.70 0.88
C ILE A 479 6.42 -7.63 -0.02
N ILE A 480 6.59 -7.28 -1.31
CA ILE A 480 7.40 -8.03 -2.28
C ILE A 480 8.89 -7.64 -2.18
N GLU A 481 9.21 -6.35 -2.10
CA GLU A 481 10.60 -5.87 -2.07
C GLU A 481 11.41 -6.43 -0.88
N ILE A 482 10.80 -6.52 0.29
CA ILE A 482 11.42 -7.08 1.52
C ILE A 482 12.02 -8.48 1.26
N ARG A 483 11.45 -9.26 0.32
CA ARG A 483 11.84 -10.65 0.03
C ARG A 483 12.96 -10.80 -1.02
N HIS A 484 13.43 -9.73 -1.65
CA HIS A 484 14.41 -9.78 -2.75
C HIS A 484 15.74 -9.07 -2.43
N HIS A 485 16.36 -9.43 -1.30
CA HIS A 485 17.64 -8.89 -0.89
C HIS A 485 18.83 -9.51 -1.64
N VAL A 486 19.53 -8.71 -2.43
CA VAL A 486 20.85 -9.00 -3.03
C VAL A 486 21.94 -8.18 -2.30
N PRO A 487 23.08 -8.78 -1.89
CA PRO A 487 24.18 -8.07 -1.23
C PRO A 487 24.67 -6.86 -2.04
N GLY A 488 24.87 -5.73 -1.37
CA GLY A 488 25.25 -4.47 -2.00
C GLY A 488 26.75 -4.35 -2.33
N THR A 489 27.08 -3.58 -3.36
CA THR A 489 28.45 -3.23 -3.76
C THR A 489 28.97 -1.96 -3.05
N PRO A 490 30.31 -1.76 -2.96
CA PRO A 490 30.89 -0.59 -2.26
C PRO A 490 30.56 0.77 -2.91
N HIS A 491 30.40 1.80 -2.08
CA HIS A 491 29.95 3.16 -2.48
C HIS A 491 31.07 4.15 -2.81
N SER A 492 32.33 3.74 -2.75
CA SER A 492 33.54 4.58 -2.63
C SER A 492 33.96 5.35 -3.89
N GLY A 493 33.01 5.93 -4.62
CA GLY A 493 33.24 6.77 -5.80
C GLY A 493 32.08 7.66 -6.22
N LEU A 494 30.88 7.52 -5.63
CA LEU A 494 29.69 8.29 -6.04
C LEU A 494 29.41 9.55 -5.21
N GLN A 495 30.05 9.69 -4.04
CA GLN A 495 29.83 10.80 -3.09
C GLN A 495 29.90 12.20 -3.73
N GLN A 496 30.88 12.44 -4.62
CA GLN A 496 31.03 13.71 -5.34
C GLN A 496 29.84 13.99 -6.27
N SER A 497 29.39 13.01 -7.05
CA SER A 497 28.24 13.16 -7.97
C SER A 497 26.92 13.32 -7.20
N PHE A 498 26.80 12.67 -6.05
CA PHE A 498 25.67 12.89 -5.14
C PHE A 498 25.66 14.29 -4.54
N ALA A 499 26.83 14.81 -4.13
CA ALA A 499 26.98 16.18 -3.66
C ALA A 499 26.60 17.19 -4.75
N GLU A 500 27.12 17.04 -5.97
CA GLU A 500 26.79 17.89 -7.14
C GLU A 500 25.28 17.93 -7.42
N THR A 501 24.61 16.78 -7.36
CA THR A 501 23.16 16.65 -7.54
C THR A 501 22.41 17.40 -6.42
N TYR A 502 22.86 17.30 -5.17
CA TYR A 502 22.28 18.05 -4.06
C TYR A 502 22.48 19.58 -4.22
N TRP A 503 23.69 20.04 -4.57
CA TRP A 503 23.97 21.47 -4.75
C TRP A 503 23.11 22.10 -5.85
N GLU A 504 22.88 21.36 -6.93
CA GLU A 504 22.14 21.87 -8.07
C GLU A 504 20.62 21.87 -7.81
N TYR A 505 20.05 20.74 -7.39
CA TYR A 505 18.59 20.56 -7.35
C TYR A 505 17.96 20.60 -5.95
N CYS A 506 18.69 20.26 -4.89
CA CYS A 506 18.15 20.21 -3.53
C CYS A 506 18.34 21.51 -2.74
N TYR A 507 19.51 22.15 -2.90
CA TYR A 507 19.93 23.32 -2.13
C TYR A 507 18.91 24.48 -2.10
N PRO A 508 18.24 24.89 -3.22
CA PRO A 508 17.28 26.00 -3.19
C PRO A 508 16.06 25.76 -2.28
N TRP A 509 15.79 24.51 -1.90
CA TRP A 509 14.60 24.07 -1.17
C TRP A 509 14.93 23.38 0.16
N CYS A 510 16.22 23.26 0.48
CA CYS A 510 16.76 22.52 1.63
C CYS A 510 18.27 22.83 1.85
N PRO A 511 18.69 24.09 2.09
CA PRO A 511 20.10 24.50 2.12
C PRO A 511 20.82 24.10 3.42
N VAL A 512 20.75 22.82 3.82
CA VAL A 512 21.18 22.32 5.14
C VAL A 512 22.62 21.78 5.19
N LEU A 513 23.28 21.67 4.04
CA LEU A 513 24.68 21.20 3.92
C LEU A 513 25.57 22.34 3.43
N ASP A 514 26.87 22.28 3.76
CA ASP A 514 27.86 23.31 3.42
C ASP A 514 29.04 22.70 2.63
N ARG A 515 29.47 23.36 1.56
CA ARG A 515 30.39 22.79 0.56
C ARG A 515 31.72 22.35 1.17
N ASP A 516 32.26 23.17 2.08
CA ASP A 516 33.60 22.99 2.63
C ASP A 516 33.66 21.90 3.72
N THR A 517 32.53 21.59 4.38
CA THR A 517 32.47 20.53 5.41
C THR A 517 31.98 19.19 4.87
N LEU A 518 31.19 19.17 3.79
CA LEU A 518 30.38 18.01 3.40
C LEU A 518 31.16 16.69 3.34
N MET A 519 32.35 16.68 2.73
CA MET A 519 33.16 15.46 2.62
C MET A 519 33.65 14.94 3.99
N GLY A 520 33.94 15.85 4.92
CA GLY A 520 34.24 15.50 6.31
C GLY A 520 33.00 15.11 7.12
N ASP A 521 31.82 15.65 6.78
CA ASP A 521 30.56 15.33 7.43
C ASP A 521 30.09 13.91 7.03
N ILE A 522 30.03 13.57 5.74
CA ILE A 522 29.63 12.22 5.29
C ILE A 522 30.63 11.13 5.67
N ALA A 523 31.94 11.45 5.74
CA ALA A 523 32.96 10.50 6.20
C ALA A 523 32.89 10.21 7.71
N ARG A 524 32.20 11.09 8.48
CA ARG A 524 31.93 10.89 9.91
C ARG A 524 30.54 10.31 10.17
N SER A 525 29.57 10.62 9.31
CA SER A 525 28.16 10.21 9.43
C SER A 525 27.72 9.32 8.24
N PRO A 526 27.70 7.99 8.42
CA PRO A 526 27.07 7.07 7.48
C PRO A 526 25.58 7.36 7.28
N MET A 527 24.89 7.92 8.30
CA MET A 527 23.49 8.34 8.17
C MET A 527 23.34 9.48 7.16
N LEU A 528 24.21 10.50 7.24
CA LEU A 528 24.23 11.60 6.28
C LEU A 528 24.68 11.15 4.89
N GLU A 529 25.68 10.26 4.78
CA GLU A 529 26.11 9.67 3.50
C GLU A 529 24.93 8.98 2.80
N ASN A 530 24.22 8.10 3.52
CA ASN A 530 23.08 7.38 2.96
C ASN A 530 21.90 8.33 2.67
N ALA A 531 21.66 9.36 3.48
CA ALA A 531 20.62 10.36 3.20
C ALA A 531 20.93 11.26 1.98
N LEU A 532 22.20 11.58 1.74
CA LEU A 532 22.65 12.27 0.53
C LEU A 532 22.53 11.37 -0.71
N ALA A 533 22.99 10.12 -0.60
CA ALA A 533 22.89 9.13 -1.67
C ALA A 533 21.42 8.82 -2.03
N LEU A 534 20.51 8.78 -1.05
CA LEU A 534 19.07 8.68 -1.24
C LEU A 534 18.54 9.79 -2.16
N ALA A 535 18.68 11.06 -1.77
CA ALA A 535 18.12 12.17 -2.51
C ALA A 535 18.73 12.27 -3.91
N ALA A 536 20.05 12.12 -4.03
CA ALA A 536 20.73 12.23 -5.31
C ALA A 536 20.42 11.07 -6.27
N SER A 537 20.42 9.81 -5.80
CA SER A 537 20.09 8.66 -6.66
C SER A 537 18.61 8.58 -7.05
N HIS A 538 17.72 9.30 -6.35
CA HIS A 538 16.33 9.47 -6.78
C HIS A 538 16.19 10.55 -7.87
N ILE A 539 16.79 11.73 -7.68
CA ILE A 539 16.69 12.88 -8.61
C ILE A 539 17.47 12.64 -9.91
N GLN A 540 18.69 12.11 -9.80
CA GLN A 540 19.59 11.87 -10.93
C GLN A 540 20.34 10.53 -10.71
N PRO A 541 19.67 9.38 -10.87
CA PRO A 541 20.28 8.06 -10.69
C PRO A 541 21.55 7.87 -11.54
N PRO A 542 22.69 7.49 -10.94
CA PRO A 542 23.89 7.15 -11.68
C PRO A 542 23.66 5.98 -12.63
N LEU A 543 24.24 6.05 -13.84
CA LEU A 543 24.20 4.95 -14.82
C LEU A 543 25.14 3.78 -14.48
N VAL A 544 25.98 3.93 -13.45
CA VAL A 544 26.81 2.86 -12.90
C VAL A 544 26.08 2.10 -11.78
N PRO A 545 26.41 0.82 -11.52
CA PRO A 545 25.78 0.04 -10.46
C PRO A 545 25.88 0.73 -9.09
N HIS A 546 24.74 0.85 -8.41
CA HIS A 546 24.61 1.43 -7.07
C HIS A 546 23.44 0.74 -6.33
N ASP A 547 23.30 0.97 -5.01
CA ASP A 547 22.33 0.22 -4.19
C ASP A 547 20.86 0.65 -4.40
N GLY A 548 20.64 1.82 -5.01
CA GLY A 548 19.34 2.43 -5.26
C GLY A 548 18.75 3.18 -4.05
N PRO A 549 17.85 4.17 -4.27
CA PRO A 549 17.34 5.04 -3.22
C PRO A 549 16.67 4.28 -2.07
N ALA A 550 15.87 3.25 -2.35
CA ALA A 550 15.19 2.46 -1.31
C ALA A 550 16.15 1.92 -0.23
N LYS A 551 17.29 1.31 -0.63
CA LYS A 551 18.28 0.78 0.32
C LYS A 551 19.03 1.88 1.08
N TYR A 552 19.31 3.02 0.43
CA TYR A 552 19.91 4.17 1.10
C TYR A 552 18.98 4.74 2.19
N TYR A 553 17.68 4.86 1.88
CA TYR A 553 16.64 5.24 2.85
C TYR A 553 16.54 4.23 4.00
N ASP A 554 16.46 2.92 3.71
CA ASP A 554 16.35 1.89 4.75
C ASP A 554 17.54 1.95 5.72
N ARG A 555 18.76 2.15 5.24
CA ARG A 555 19.97 2.31 6.07
C ARG A 555 19.89 3.57 6.94
N ALA A 556 19.73 4.75 6.33
CA ALA A 556 19.70 6.00 7.08
C ALA A 556 18.53 6.06 8.08
N ARG A 557 17.38 5.47 7.74
CA ARG A 557 16.22 5.32 8.63
C ARG A 557 16.52 4.40 9.81
N THR A 558 17.19 3.27 9.55
CA THR A 558 17.55 2.31 10.61
C THR A 558 18.55 2.94 11.57
N MET A 559 19.57 3.64 11.06
CA MET A 559 20.52 4.40 11.86
C MET A 559 19.83 5.44 12.76
N PHE A 560 18.84 6.16 12.24
CA PHE A 560 18.05 7.09 13.04
C PHE A 560 17.27 6.41 14.17
N TYR A 561 16.56 5.31 13.92
CA TYR A 561 15.76 4.64 14.95
C TYR A 561 16.58 3.82 15.97
N ASN A 562 17.87 3.59 15.69
CA ASN A 562 18.82 2.94 16.61
C ASN A 562 19.59 3.95 17.50
N ASP A 563 19.39 5.26 17.31
CA ASP A 563 20.26 6.32 17.85
C ASP A 563 21.75 6.17 17.42
N ASP A 564 22.02 5.63 16.22
CA ASP A 564 23.39 5.43 15.69
C ASP A 564 24.11 6.76 15.32
N GLU A 565 23.36 7.87 15.16
CA GLU A 565 23.91 9.22 14.92
C GLU A 565 23.86 10.07 16.19
N ALA A 566 25.03 10.49 16.68
CA ALA A 566 25.18 11.20 17.94
C ALA A 566 25.08 12.73 17.82
N ASP A 567 25.32 13.32 16.65
CA ASP A 567 25.07 14.75 16.44
C ASP A 567 23.64 14.99 15.93
N GLY A 568 22.80 15.53 16.81
CA GLY A 568 21.44 15.92 16.47
C GLY A 568 21.32 16.93 15.32
N LEU A 569 22.33 17.77 15.04
CA LEU A 569 22.30 18.64 13.86
C LEU A 569 22.54 17.83 12.57
N THR A 570 23.47 16.89 12.59
CA THR A 570 23.73 15.97 11.46
C THR A 570 22.56 15.00 11.25
N ALA A 571 21.91 14.51 12.30
CA ALA A 571 20.64 13.77 12.19
C ALA A 571 19.55 14.62 11.52
N LEU A 572 19.37 15.89 11.92
CA LEU A 572 18.43 16.82 11.27
C LEU A 572 18.80 17.09 9.81
N LYS A 573 20.08 17.33 9.49
CA LYS A 573 20.59 17.46 8.11
C LYS A 573 20.13 16.25 7.28
N ALA A 574 20.44 15.04 7.72
CA ALA A 574 20.12 13.80 7.02
C ALA A 574 18.60 13.58 6.87
N LEU A 575 17.80 13.74 7.93
CA LEU A 575 16.35 13.56 7.86
C LEU A 575 15.67 14.54 6.89
N THR A 576 16.14 15.79 6.77
CA THR A 576 15.54 16.72 5.79
C THR A 576 15.75 16.29 4.34
N LEU A 577 16.71 15.42 4.03
CA LEU A 577 16.91 14.86 2.69
C LEU A 577 15.89 13.76 2.34
N PHE A 578 15.23 13.14 3.34
CA PHE A 578 14.18 12.14 3.12
C PHE A 578 12.93 12.71 2.40
N TYR A 579 12.81 14.04 2.28
CA TYR A 579 11.77 14.69 1.50
C TYR A 579 11.74 14.25 0.03
N TRP A 580 12.89 13.87 -0.54
CA TRP A 580 12.98 13.31 -1.89
C TRP A 580 12.66 11.82 -1.97
N TRP A 581 12.05 11.24 -0.93
CA TRP A 581 11.63 9.84 -0.91
C TRP A 581 10.19 9.70 -0.40
N ALA A 582 9.26 9.60 -1.35
CA ALA A 582 7.84 9.40 -1.10
C ALA A 582 7.35 8.10 -1.78
N PRO A 583 7.69 6.92 -1.23
CA PRO A 583 7.43 5.61 -1.84
C PRO A 583 5.98 5.11 -1.67
N ARG A 584 5.07 5.94 -1.12
CA ARG A 584 3.66 5.62 -0.89
C ARG A 584 2.78 6.89 -1.00
N PRO A 585 1.50 6.78 -1.41
CA PRO A 585 0.61 7.93 -1.55
C PRO A 585 0.18 8.52 -0.20
N PRO A 586 -0.10 9.84 -0.12
CA PRO A 586 -0.53 10.52 1.11
C PRO A 586 -1.97 10.19 1.56
N SER A 587 -2.68 9.34 0.82
CA SER A 587 -4.02 8.83 1.17
C SER A 587 -4.05 7.95 2.41
N THR A 588 -2.90 7.44 2.82
CA THR A 588 -2.77 6.37 3.80
C THR A 588 -1.91 6.84 4.99
N ALA A 589 -2.27 6.44 6.21
CA ALA A 589 -1.44 6.74 7.37
C ALA A 589 -0.27 5.73 7.47
N HIS A 590 0.96 6.19 7.20
CA HIS A 590 2.19 5.39 7.32
C HIS A 590 3.43 6.22 7.72
N ARG A 591 4.40 5.59 8.41
CA ARG A 591 5.67 6.20 8.88
C ARG A 591 6.70 6.53 7.77
N HIS A 592 6.28 6.57 6.51
CA HIS A 592 7.15 6.92 5.36
C HIS A 592 6.58 8.08 4.53
N SER A 593 5.56 8.76 5.07
CA SER A 593 4.95 9.92 4.42
C SER A 593 5.82 11.16 4.63
N SER A 594 5.80 12.10 3.68
CA SER A 594 6.48 13.39 3.82
C SER A 594 5.98 14.16 5.06
N TRP A 595 4.69 14.04 5.40
CA TRP A 595 4.13 14.59 6.62
C TRP A 595 4.72 13.97 7.89
N TRP A 596 4.83 12.64 7.97
CA TRP A 596 5.46 11.96 9.11
C TRP A 596 6.89 12.44 9.33
N TRP A 597 7.71 12.44 8.29
CA TRP A 597 9.11 12.87 8.41
C TRP A 597 9.24 14.35 8.75
N THR A 598 8.44 15.23 8.13
CA THR A 598 8.40 16.66 8.51
C THR A 598 8.03 16.82 9.99
N SER A 599 7.04 16.06 10.47
CA SER A 599 6.62 16.06 11.88
C SER A 599 7.72 15.59 12.84
N VAL A 600 8.52 14.58 12.46
CA VAL A 600 9.66 14.08 13.24
C VAL A 600 10.75 15.16 13.35
N ILE A 601 11.12 15.77 12.22
CA ILE A 601 12.16 16.81 12.17
C ILE A 601 11.74 18.04 12.98
N ILE A 602 10.47 18.46 12.88
CA ILE A 602 9.92 19.58 13.68
C ILE A 602 10.04 19.30 15.18
N ARG A 603 9.58 18.15 15.67
CA ARG A 603 9.66 17.79 17.10
C ARG A 603 11.11 17.72 17.59
N HIS A 604 12.00 17.12 16.81
CA HIS A 604 13.42 17.00 17.16
C HIS A 604 14.12 18.38 17.17
N ALA A 605 13.79 19.25 16.21
CA ALA A 605 14.26 20.64 16.19
C ALA A 605 13.70 21.48 17.35
N GLN A 606 12.43 21.28 17.73
CA GLN A 606 11.81 21.91 18.89
C GLN A 606 12.50 21.49 20.20
N GLN A 607 12.76 20.18 20.38
CA GLN A 607 13.50 19.62 21.52
C GLN A 607 14.94 20.17 21.62
N MET A 608 15.60 20.39 20.48
CA MET A 608 16.91 21.05 20.39
C MET A 608 16.85 22.59 20.49
N ASN A 609 15.67 23.17 20.73
CA ASN A 609 15.41 24.61 20.79
C ASN A 609 15.81 25.39 19.52
N LEU A 610 15.77 24.76 18.33
CA LEU A 610 16.03 25.45 17.05
C LEU A 610 14.98 26.52 16.73
N HIS A 611 13.75 26.35 17.20
CA HIS A 611 12.65 27.32 17.06
C HIS A 611 12.89 28.68 17.75
N ARG A 612 14.02 28.83 18.47
CA ARG A 612 14.37 30.05 19.21
C ARG A 612 15.71 30.61 18.76
N GLU A 613 15.77 31.92 18.55
CA GLU A 613 17.04 32.62 18.41
C GLU A 613 17.71 32.68 19.80
N PRO A 614 18.98 32.24 19.96
CA PRO A 614 19.69 32.44 21.21
C PRO A 614 19.86 33.93 21.51
N ALA A 615 19.98 34.31 22.78
CA ALA A 615 20.34 35.69 23.14
C ALA A 615 21.75 36.05 22.62
N GLU A 616 22.03 37.34 22.42
CA GLU A 616 23.36 37.81 21.99
C GLU A 616 24.44 37.47 23.02
N ASN A 617 24.11 37.61 24.31
CA ASN A 617 24.98 37.30 25.44
C ASN A 617 24.99 35.80 25.84
N HIS A 618 24.42 34.91 25.03
CA HIS A 618 24.37 33.48 25.35
C HIS A 618 25.78 32.86 25.34
N PRO A 619 26.26 32.22 26.42
CA PRO A 619 27.68 31.86 26.61
C PRO A 619 28.20 30.78 25.65
N LEU A 620 27.33 30.17 24.85
CA LEU A 620 27.70 29.22 23.79
C LEU A 620 27.44 29.75 22.37
N ARG A 621 26.98 31.01 22.20
CA ARG A 621 26.57 31.58 20.88
C ARG A 621 27.63 31.39 19.80
N GLU A 622 28.88 31.70 20.11
CA GLU A 622 30.03 31.57 19.19
C GLU A 622 30.32 30.12 18.73
N ARG A 623 29.81 29.13 19.47
CA ARG A 623 29.95 27.69 19.17
C ARG A 623 28.71 27.10 18.51
N MET A 624 27.68 27.91 18.26
CA MET A 624 26.40 27.49 17.69
C MET A 624 26.33 27.97 16.25
N ASP A 625 26.21 27.05 15.30
CA ASP A 625 25.92 27.40 13.91
C ASP A 625 24.48 27.93 13.79
N LEU A 626 24.33 29.26 13.87
CA LEU A 626 23.03 29.94 13.80
C LEU A 626 22.46 29.91 12.37
N SER A 627 23.32 30.01 11.37
CA SER A 627 22.94 29.91 9.95
C SER A 627 22.29 28.55 9.67
N LEU A 628 22.95 27.45 10.03
CA LEU A 628 22.41 26.10 9.84
C LEU A 628 21.11 25.90 10.61
N ARG A 629 21.00 26.40 11.85
CA ARG A 629 19.76 26.32 12.65
C ARG A 629 18.59 27.00 11.94
N ARG A 630 18.79 28.20 11.38
CA ARG A 630 17.80 28.91 10.58
C ARG A 630 17.48 28.17 9.29
N ARG A 631 18.49 27.74 8.54
CA ARG A 631 18.31 26.99 7.28
C ARG A 631 17.52 25.68 7.49
N ILE A 632 17.79 24.93 8.56
CA ILE A 632 17.01 23.73 8.93
C ILE A 632 15.57 24.11 9.35
N TRP A 633 15.41 25.04 10.27
CA TRP A 633 14.09 25.39 10.83
C TRP A 633 13.13 25.92 9.75
N TRP A 634 13.59 26.86 8.94
CA TRP A 634 12.75 27.46 7.90
C TRP A 634 12.50 26.51 6.71
N THR A 635 13.39 25.54 6.46
CA THR A 635 13.12 24.42 5.54
C THR A 635 11.91 23.60 5.99
N VAL A 636 11.82 23.22 7.28
CA VAL A 636 10.66 22.44 7.77
C VAL A 636 9.40 23.27 7.91
N PHE A 637 9.51 24.55 8.30
CA PHE A 637 8.39 25.50 8.28
C PHE A 637 7.74 25.55 6.89
N ALA A 638 8.52 25.81 5.84
CA ALA A 638 8.00 25.94 4.48
C ALA A 638 7.31 24.65 3.99
N ARG A 639 7.95 23.49 4.23
CA ARG A 639 7.42 22.16 3.87
C ARG A 639 6.15 21.80 4.63
N GLU A 640 6.04 22.19 5.90
CA GLU A 640 4.81 22.05 6.67
C GLU A 640 3.67 22.89 6.09
N ARG A 641 3.88 24.19 5.80
CA ARG A 641 2.82 25.05 5.25
C ARG A 641 2.30 24.53 3.91
N LEU A 642 3.19 24.10 3.03
CA LEU A 642 2.83 23.44 1.77
C LEU A 642 2.00 22.16 2.03
N THR A 643 2.46 21.27 2.90
CA THR A 643 1.73 20.02 3.19
C THR A 643 0.36 20.27 3.83
N SER A 644 0.25 21.31 4.66
CA SER A 644 -1.01 21.77 5.27
C SER A 644 -2.04 22.18 4.21
N LEU A 645 -1.64 22.96 3.19
CA LEU A 645 -2.52 23.33 2.07
C LEU A 645 -2.84 22.12 1.17
N CYS A 646 -1.89 21.21 0.96
CA CYS A 646 -2.07 20.09 0.03
C CYS A 646 -2.91 18.92 0.57
N GLN A 647 -2.83 18.65 1.87
CA GLN A 647 -3.36 17.43 2.49
C GLN A 647 -4.26 17.73 3.71
N SER A 648 -4.75 18.96 3.84
CA SER A 648 -5.55 19.48 4.96
C SER A 648 -4.94 19.28 6.37
N LYS A 649 -3.64 19.00 6.48
CA LYS A 649 -3.05 18.69 7.80
C LYS A 649 -2.91 19.96 8.65
N PRO A 650 -3.23 19.90 9.96
CA PRO A 650 -2.99 21.03 10.85
C PRO A 650 -1.48 21.28 10.98
N CYS A 651 -1.06 22.55 10.92
CA CYS A 651 0.32 22.94 11.19
C CYS A 651 0.72 22.62 12.65
N ILE A 652 1.92 22.08 12.85
CA ILE A 652 2.50 21.73 14.16
C ILE A 652 3.27 22.92 14.75
N ILE A 653 3.93 23.71 13.91
CA ILE A 653 4.58 24.97 14.30
C ILE A 653 3.51 26.06 14.40
N ASP A 654 3.24 26.57 15.59
CA ASP A 654 2.63 27.90 15.73
C ASP A 654 3.74 28.98 15.64
N PRO A 655 3.59 30.01 14.78
CA PRO A 655 4.55 31.11 14.70
C PRO A 655 4.75 31.87 16.02
N GLU A 656 3.73 31.96 16.88
CA GLU A 656 3.79 32.75 18.12
C GLU A 656 4.72 32.12 19.19
N ASP A 657 4.96 30.80 19.12
CA ASP A 657 5.93 30.09 19.97
C ASP A 657 7.40 30.28 19.51
N CYS A 658 7.62 30.93 18.36
CA CYS A 658 8.91 31.00 17.69
C CYS A 658 9.51 32.41 17.76
N ASN A 659 10.80 32.52 18.07
CA ASN A 659 11.54 33.80 17.97
C ASN A 659 12.86 33.70 17.19
N ILE A 660 13.08 32.59 16.47
CA ILE A 660 14.16 32.42 15.51
C ILE A 660 14.07 33.46 14.37
N GLN A 661 15.19 34.07 13.99
CA GLN A 661 15.23 35.06 12.91
C GLN A 661 14.99 34.41 11.53
N GLU A 662 14.36 35.15 10.60
CA GLU A 662 14.26 34.76 9.18
C GLU A 662 15.67 34.64 8.56
N PRO A 663 15.94 33.68 7.65
CA PRO A 663 17.24 33.55 7.02
C PRO A 663 17.63 34.79 6.23
N GLN A 664 18.88 35.22 6.36
CA GLN A 664 19.43 36.38 5.67
C GLN A 664 20.42 35.94 4.58
N PRO A 665 20.76 36.78 3.58
CA PRO A 665 21.79 36.46 2.58
C PRO A 665 23.16 36.08 3.18
N SER A 666 23.46 36.58 4.38
CA SER A 666 24.65 36.21 5.18
C SER A 666 24.63 34.79 5.76
N ASP A 667 23.47 34.13 5.81
CA ASP A 667 23.38 32.72 6.23
C ASP A 667 23.81 31.76 5.10
N PHE A 668 24.14 32.27 3.90
CA PHE A 668 24.54 31.50 2.72
C PHE A 668 25.98 31.81 2.27
N PRO A 669 26.67 30.87 1.60
CA PRO A 669 27.97 31.12 0.97
C PRO A 669 27.91 32.33 0.03
N GLN A 670 28.99 33.12 0.01
CA GLN A 670 29.04 34.42 -0.70
C GLN A 670 29.28 34.30 -2.21
N ASP A 671 29.29 33.08 -2.77
CA ASP A 671 29.35 32.91 -4.23
C ASP A 671 28.00 33.25 -4.89
N PRO A 672 27.98 33.81 -6.12
CA PRO A 672 26.74 34.27 -6.74
C PRO A 672 25.66 33.19 -6.94
N VAL A 673 26.05 31.91 -7.10
CA VAL A 673 25.09 30.82 -7.32
C VAL A 673 24.42 30.42 -6.01
N SER A 674 25.18 30.32 -4.93
CA SER A 674 24.63 30.07 -3.59
C SER A 674 23.81 31.25 -3.07
N GLN A 675 24.21 32.50 -3.35
CA GLN A 675 23.42 33.70 -3.03
C GLN A 675 22.07 33.71 -3.77
N HIS A 676 22.04 33.45 -5.08
CA HIS A 676 20.79 33.36 -5.85
C HIS A 676 19.86 32.25 -5.33
N LYS A 677 20.38 31.04 -5.10
CA LYS A 677 19.60 29.93 -4.54
C LYS A 677 19.13 30.22 -3.10
N GLY A 678 19.91 30.95 -2.31
CA GLY A 678 19.50 31.47 -0.99
C GLY A 678 18.39 32.52 -1.09
N GLN A 679 18.43 33.40 -2.09
CA GLN A 679 17.39 34.40 -2.31
C GLN A 679 16.06 33.77 -2.74
N VAL A 680 16.09 32.73 -3.60
CA VAL A 680 14.93 31.88 -3.91
C VAL A 680 14.34 31.27 -2.63
N PHE A 681 15.19 30.67 -1.78
CA PHE A 681 14.76 30.04 -0.52
C PHE A 681 14.08 31.04 0.43
N ILE A 682 14.61 32.26 0.59
CA ILE A 682 14.01 33.31 1.41
C ILE A 682 12.61 33.70 0.89
N TYR A 683 12.45 33.99 -0.40
CA TYR A 683 11.14 34.33 -0.96
C TYR A 683 10.16 33.15 -0.96
N TRP A 684 10.65 31.91 -1.06
CA TRP A 684 9.86 30.70 -0.87
C TRP A 684 9.32 30.55 0.55
N ILE A 685 10.11 30.86 1.58
CA ILE A 685 9.67 30.87 2.99
C ILE A 685 8.56 31.92 3.20
N ARG A 686 8.76 33.14 2.68
CA ARG A 686 7.78 34.23 2.75
C ARG A 686 6.45 33.84 2.10
N LEU A 687 6.51 33.24 0.92
CA LEU A 687 5.33 32.67 0.26
C LEU A 687 4.67 31.58 1.11
N CYS A 688 5.45 30.66 1.67
CA CYS A 688 4.94 29.59 2.51
C CYS A 688 4.26 30.10 3.79
N ALA A 689 4.67 31.24 4.34
CA ALA A 689 3.94 31.87 5.46
C ALA A 689 2.52 32.30 5.06
N ILE A 690 2.34 32.85 3.86
CA ILE A 690 1.03 33.21 3.29
C ILE A 690 0.21 31.95 3.00
N VAL A 691 0.80 30.93 2.36
CA VAL A 691 0.22 29.59 2.15
C VAL A 691 -0.34 29.01 3.46
N GLY A 692 0.40 29.16 4.56
CA GLY A 692 -0.02 28.73 5.89
C GLY A 692 -1.26 29.46 6.41
N ARG A 693 -1.34 30.78 6.22
CA ARG A 693 -2.53 31.58 6.56
C ARG A 693 -3.73 31.19 5.68
N VAL A 694 -3.52 30.97 4.39
CA VAL A 694 -4.55 30.47 3.45
C VAL A 694 -5.07 29.10 3.87
N ALA A 695 -4.20 28.14 4.21
CA ALA A 695 -4.62 26.82 4.71
C ALA A 695 -5.43 26.92 6.03
N LYS A 696 -4.96 27.73 6.99
CA LYS A 696 -5.63 28.00 8.28
C LYS A 696 -6.99 28.69 8.09
N TYR A 697 -7.13 29.56 7.10
CA TYR A 697 -8.39 30.19 6.69
C TYR A 697 -9.37 29.16 6.09
N LEU A 698 -8.93 28.39 5.08
CA LEU A 698 -9.77 27.43 4.35
C LEU A 698 -10.27 26.29 5.27
N SER A 699 -9.44 25.85 6.21
CA SER A 699 -9.81 24.87 7.23
C SER A 699 -10.95 25.37 8.12
N LYS A 700 -10.93 26.65 8.53
CA LYS A 700 -12.04 27.27 9.27
C LYS A 700 -13.29 27.47 8.41
N SER A 701 -13.11 27.97 7.18
CA SER A 701 -14.20 28.22 6.23
C SER A 701 -14.97 26.96 5.83
N ALA A 702 -14.39 25.76 5.97
CA ALA A 702 -15.08 24.50 5.70
C ALA A 702 -16.28 24.25 6.65
N ASN A 703 -16.26 24.83 7.85
CA ASN A 703 -17.24 24.57 8.92
C ASN A 703 -18.31 25.69 9.04
N SER A 704 -18.49 26.53 8.01
CA SER A 704 -19.47 27.63 8.05
C SER A 704 -19.92 28.04 6.64
N ALA A 705 -21.23 28.01 6.39
CA ALA A 705 -21.83 28.25 5.07
C ALA A 705 -21.67 29.69 4.54
N SER A 706 -21.23 30.63 5.38
CA SER A 706 -20.86 31.98 4.97
C SER A 706 -19.55 32.37 5.65
N TYR A 707 -18.49 32.52 4.86
CA TYR A 707 -17.20 33.07 5.27
C TYR A 707 -16.75 34.04 4.17
N PRO A 708 -16.50 35.33 4.49
CA PRO A 708 -16.24 36.35 3.48
C PRO A 708 -14.85 36.14 2.85
N PHE A 709 -14.76 36.32 1.52
CA PHE A 709 -13.53 36.12 0.77
C PHE A 709 -12.34 36.85 1.42
N PRO A 710 -11.17 36.20 1.58
CA PRO A 710 -10.07 36.75 2.38
C PRO A 710 -9.24 37.78 1.59
N VAL A 711 -9.80 38.97 1.37
CA VAL A 711 -9.16 40.08 0.63
C VAL A 711 -7.75 40.39 1.16
N HIS A 712 -7.53 40.31 2.48
CA HIS A 712 -6.21 40.50 3.08
C HIS A 712 -5.17 39.47 2.60
N LEU A 713 -5.55 38.19 2.42
CA LEU A 713 -4.65 37.15 1.89
C LEU A 713 -4.44 37.30 0.37
N GLN A 714 -5.39 37.89 -0.35
CA GLN A 714 -5.17 38.30 -1.74
C GLN A 714 -4.13 39.43 -1.81
N HIS A 715 -4.26 40.47 -0.97
CA HIS A 715 -3.29 41.55 -0.90
C HIS A 715 -1.89 41.06 -0.50
N GLU A 716 -1.77 40.16 0.50
CA GLU A 716 -0.47 39.55 0.84
C GLU A 716 0.19 38.81 -0.34
N LEU A 717 -0.60 38.17 -1.22
CA LEU A 717 -0.07 37.53 -2.44
C LEU A 717 0.36 38.55 -3.49
N VAL A 718 -0.40 39.64 -3.66
CA VAL A 718 -0.05 40.79 -4.53
C VAL A 718 1.25 41.46 -4.05
N ASP A 719 1.34 41.78 -2.76
CA ASP A 719 2.52 42.35 -2.13
C ASP A 719 3.74 41.44 -2.29
N TRP A 720 3.57 40.12 -2.08
CA TRP A 720 4.66 39.16 -2.28
C TRP A 720 5.18 39.16 -3.71
N VAL A 721 4.31 39.07 -4.73
CA VAL A 721 4.77 38.99 -6.13
C VAL A 721 5.39 40.30 -6.62
N HIS A 722 4.90 41.45 -6.14
CA HIS A 722 5.52 42.75 -6.44
C HIS A 722 6.81 43.02 -5.64
N SER A 723 7.02 42.34 -4.52
CA SER A 723 8.28 42.43 -3.75
C SER A 723 9.45 41.65 -4.37
N LEU A 724 9.21 40.83 -5.41
CA LEU A 724 10.23 40.00 -6.05
C LEU A 724 11.29 40.85 -6.80
N PRO A 725 12.59 40.69 -6.50
CA PRO A 725 13.68 41.25 -7.31
C PRO A 725 13.58 40.79 -8.76
N THR A 726 14.07 41.59 -9.71
CA THR A 726 13.99 41.32 -11.16
C THR A 726 14.49 39.92 -11.55
N GLU A 727 15.52 39.42 -10.87
CA GLU A 727 16.12 38.10 -11.08
C GLU A 727 15.21 36.93 -10.66
N LEU A 728 14.21 37.19 -9.80
CA LEU A 728 13.21 36.23 -9.34
C LEU A 728 11.83 36.41 -9.98
N GLN A 729 11.66 37.35 -10.92
CA GLN A 729 10.38 37.55 -11.62
C GLN A 729 10.19 36.50 -12.71
N LEU A 730 8.98 35.93 -12.82
CA LEU A 730 8.69 34.82 -13.73
C LEU A 730 8.69 35.27 -15.21
N PRO A 731 9.59 34.77 -16.08
CA PRO A 731 9.76 35.31 -17.45
C PRO A 731 8.77 34.72 -18.48
N ILE A 732 7.48 34.60 -18.13
CA ILE A 732 6.41 34.08 -19.02
C ILE A 732 5.56 35.17 -19.70
N GLY A 733 6.06 36.41 -19.73
CA GLY A 733 5.36 37.56 -20.32
C GLY A 733 5.05 37.45 -21.81
N SER A 734 5.58 36.43 -22.52
CA SER A 734 5.25 36.11 -23.91
C SER A 734 5.08 34.60 -24.15
N ALA A 735 4.64 34.24 -25.36
CA ALA A 735 4.42 32.87 -25.80
C ALA A 735 5.68 31.97 -25.72
N THR A 736 6.88 32.55 -25.72
CA THR A 736 8.17 31.83 -25.65
C THR A 736 9.06 32.35 -24.52
N THR A 737 9.64 31.42 -23.75
CA THR A 737 10.48 31.75 -22.59
C THR A 737 11.96 31.81 -23.00
N ALA A 738 12.43 33.03 -23.27
CA ALA A 738 13.79 33.28 -23.75
C ALA A 738 14.87 33.06 -22.65
N VAL A 739 14.59 33.52 -21.43
CA VAL A 739 15.42 33.27 -20.24
C VAL A 739 14.69 32.24 -19.37
N PHE A 740 15.33 31.11 -19.07
CA PHE A 740 14.74 30.06 -18.25
C PHE A 740 15.62 29.78 -17.03
N ASP A 741 15.12 30.16 -15.86
CA ASP A 741 15.65 29.72 -14.56
C ASP A 741 14.69 28.68 -13.95
N ARG A 742 15.18 27.46 -13.73
CA ARG A 742 14.38 26.34 -13.19
C ARG A 742 13.83 26.64 -11.79
N ASP A 743 14.62 27.27 -10.94
CA ASP A 743 14.29 27.44 -9.52
C ASP A 743 13.28 28.58 -9.35
N VAL A 744 13.40 29.67 -10.13
CA VAL A 744 12.38 30.72 -10.26
C VAL A 744 11.06 30.19 -10.85
N HIS A 745 11.13 29.31 -11.85
CA HIS A 745 9.93 28.67 -12.40
C HIS A 745 9.22 27.78 -11.37
N GLN A 746 9.98 27.04 -10.54
CA GLN A 746 9.40 26.23 -9.47
C GLN A 746 8.87 27.08 -8.30
N LEU A 747 9.48 28.22 -7.97
CA LEU A 747 9.03 29.16 -6.94
C LEU A 747 7.58 29.62 -7.16
N HIS A 748 7.18 29.79 -8.42
CA HIS A 748 5.85 30.27 -8.79
C HIS A 748 4.75 29.19 -8.78
N LEU A 749 5.10 27.90 -8.75
CA LEU A 749 4.11 26.81 -8.72
C LEU A 749 3.23 26.83 -7.45
N PRO A 750 3.76 26.93 -6.21
CA PRO A 750 2.92 27.08 -5.01
C PRO A 750 2.15 28.41 -5.01
N TYR A 751 2.72 29.50 -5.52
CA TYR A 751 2.06 30.81 -5.61
C TYR A 751 0.79 30.73 -6.46
N LEU A 752 0.94 30.27 -7.71
CA LEU A 752 -0.17 30.07 -8.64
C LEU A 752 -1.21 29.08 -8.09
N THR A 753 -0.78 28.00 -7.45
CA THR A 753 -1.71 27.00 -6.89
C THR A 753 -2.52 27.56 -5.72
N THR A 754 -1.92 28.44 -4.92
CA THR A 754 -2.61 29.14 -3.82
C THR A 754 -3.68 30.09 -4.37
N ILE A 755 -3.39 30.81 -5.46
CA ILE A 755 -4.39 31.62 -6.17
C ILE A 755 -5.53 30.75 -6.67
N ILE A 756 -5.26 29.61 -7.32
CA ILE A 756 -6.31 28.70 -7.81
C ILE A 756 -7.24 28.30 -6.66
N ILE A 757 -6.68 27.87 -5.53
CA ILE A 757 -7.45 27.35 -4.40
C ILE A 757 -8.31 28.43 -3.72
N LEU A 758 -7.81 29.66 -3.60
CA LEU A 758 -8.62 30.80 -3.13
C LEU A 758 -9.80 31.12 -4.07
N HIS A 759 -9.69 30.75 -5.34
CA HIS A 759 -10.64 31.08 -6.42
C HIS A 759 -11.37 29.86 -7.01
N LEU A 760 -11.42 28.73 -6.27
CA LEU A 760 -12.24 27.55 -6.55
C LEU A 760 -13.42 27.48 -5.57
N LYS A 761 -14.65 27.71 -6.04
CA LYS A 761 -15.88 27.52 -5.26
C LYS A 761 -16.18 26.02 -5.12
N ARG A 762 -16.28 25.52 -3.89
CA ARG A 762 -16.65 24.12 -3.59
C ARG A 762 -18.12 23.87 -3.93
N SER A 763 -18.38 22.76 -4.63
CA SER A 763 -19.72 22.20 -4.91
C SER A 763 -19.81 20.81 -4.30
N ALA A 764 -21.01 20.37 -3.92
CA ALA A 764 -21.26 19.04 -3.36
C ALA A 764 -21.53 17.97 -4.43
N HIS A 765 -22.09 18.36 -5.56
CA HIS A 765 -22.63 17.44 -6.58
C HIS A 765 -21.92 17.58 -7.95
N ASP A 766 -20.93 18.47 -8.05
CA ASP A 766 -20.29 18.84 -9.31
C ASP A 766 -18.81 19.20 -9.10
N LEU A 767 -18.05 19.35 -10.18
CA LEU A 767 -16.66 19.83 -10.11
C LEU A 767 -16.58 21.25 -9.51
N PRO A 768 -15.55 21.57 -8.71
CA PRO A 768 -15.37 22.91 -8.16
C PRO A 768 -15.32 24.00 -9.24
N GLN A 769 -16.10 25.06 -9.07
CA GLN A 769 -16.22 26.14 -10.05
C GLN A 769 -15.03 27.10 -9.94
N ALA A 770 -14.24 27.18 -11.02
CA ALA A 770 -13.10 28.10 -11.13
C ALA A 770 -13.54 29.50 -11.56
N LEU A 771 -13.10 30.52 -10.81
CA LEU A 771 -13.20 31.93 -11.20
C LEU A 771 -12.05 32.33 -12.17
N PRO A 772 -12.12 33.48 -12.86
CA PRO A 772 -11.07 33.90 -13.80
C PRO A 772 -9.61 33.86 -13.28
N PRO A 773 -9.30 34.25 -12.02
CA PRO A 773 -7.93 34.13 -11.49
C PRO A 773 -7.44 32.68 -11.39
N ALA A 774 -8.33 31.73 -11.06
CA ALA A 774 -7.98 30.31 -11.05
C ALA A 774 -7.72 29.77 -12.45
N ILE A 775 -8.51 30.16 -13.45
CA ILE A 775 -8.31 29.77 -14.85
C ILE A 775 -6.98 30.33 -15.38
N LEU A 776 -6.69 31.61 -15.12
CA LEU A 776 -5.43 32.23 -15.55
C LEU A 776 -4.22 31.57 -14.86
N ALA A 777 -4.25 31.41 -13.54
CA ALA A 777 -3.18 30.77 -12.78
C ALA A 777 -2.91 29.33 -13.22
N ALA A 778 -3.96 28.56 -13.53
CA ALA A 778 -3.81 27.20 -14.06
C ALA A 778 -3.16 27.19 -15.46
N SER A 779 -3.49 28.16 -16.32
CA SER A 779 -2.79 28.34 -17.60
C SER A 779 -1.30 28.70 -17.40
N CYS A 780 -0.96 29.46 -16.36
CA CYS A 780 0.42 29.78 -16.00
C CYS A 780 1.18 28.56 -15.46
N ILE A 781 0.56 27.69 -14.65
CA ILE A 781 1.17 26.43 -14.20
C ILE A 781 1.46 25.53 -15.40
N ALA A 782 0.50 25.37 -16.32
CA ALA A 782 0.72 24.60 -17.53
C ALA A 782 1.78 25.24 -18.45
N ARG A 783 1.82 26.58 -18.55
CA ARG A 783 2.86 27.34 -19.28
C ARG A 783 4.27 27.10 -18.71
N ILE A 784 4.42 27.04 -17.39
CA ILE A 784 5.67 26.68 -16.70
C ILE A 784 6.05 25.22 -16.98
N LEU A 785 5.11 24.29 -16.82
CA LEU A 785 5.39 22.86 -17.02
C LEU A 785 5.73 22.54 -18.48
N ARG A 786 5.19 23.30 -19.45
CA ARG A 786 5.60 23.25 -20.87
C ARG A 786 7.08 23.62 -21.05
N ASP A 787 7.59 24.61 -20.33
CA ASP A 787 9.02 25.00 -20.38
C ASP A 787 9.94 23.96 -19.73
N ILE A 788 9.50 23.35 -18.63
CA ILE A 788 10.26 22.31 -17.92
C ILE A 788 10.30 21.01 -18.72
N LEU A 789 9.18 20.61 -19.34
CA LEU A 789 9.09 19.45 -20.23
C LEU A 789 9.96 19.61 -21.49
N SER A 790 9.84 20.74 -22.20
CA SER A 790 10.59 21.00 -23.44
C SER A 790 12.11 21.06 -23.25
N ARG A 791 12.59 21.23 -22.01
CA ARG A 791 14.01 21.21 -21.63
C ARG A 791 14.46 19.89 -20.99
N GLY A 792 13.58 18.88 -20.90
CA GLY A 792 13.90 17.59 -20.27
C GLY A 792 14.15 17.67 -18.77
N ASN A 793 13.66 18.73 -18.10
CA ASN A 793 13.92 19.05 -16.70
C ASN A 793 12.87 18.46 -15.73
N ALA A 794 11.93 17.66 -16.22
CA ALA A 794 10.85 17.09 -15.42
C ALA A 794 11.33 16.22 -14.24
N ARG A 795 12.52 15.60 -14.33
CA ARG A 795 13.12 14.81 -13.24
C ARG A 795 13.55 15.63 -12.01
N PHE A 796 13.59 16.96 -12.13
CA PHE A 796 14.00 17.86 -11.05
C PHE A 796 12.81 18.46 -10.29
N LEU A 797 11.59 18.03 -10.62
CA LEU A 797 10.35 18.44 -9.98
C LEU A 797 10.09 17.64 -8.70
N MET A 798 9.84 18.34 -7.60
CA MET A 798 9.45 17.75 -6.31
C MET A 798 8.08 17.05 -6.40
N ALA A 799 7.84 16.03 -5.56
CA ALA A 799 6.61 15.22 -5.55
C ALA A 799 5.29 16.03 -5.46
N ILE A 800 5.33 17.18 -4.80
CA ILE A 800 4.22 18.13 -4.66
C ILE A 800 3.74 18.71 -6.01
N THR A 801 4.56 18.68 -7.06
CA THR A 801 4.16 19.10 -8.41
C THR A 801 3.06 18.24 -9.02
N CYS A 802 2.87 17.00 -8.54
CA CYS A 802 1.69 16.20 -8.87
C CYS A 802 0.40 16.90 -8.43
N TRP A 803 0.40 17.54 -7.25
CA TRP A 803 -0.74 18.26 -6.69
C TRP A 803 -0.92 19.67 -7.29
N TYR A 804 0.17 20.40 -7.60
CA TYR A 804 0.08 21.63 -8.41
C TYR A 804 -0.58 21.34 -9.77
N SER A 805 -0.16 20.25 -10.42
CA SER A 805 -0.74 19.79 -11.69
C SER A 805 -2.21 19.38 -11.52
N GLY A 806 -2.55 18.64 -10.46
CA GLY A 806 -3.93 18.24 -10.14
C GLY A 806 -4.89 19.43 -9.99
N THR A 807 -4.45 20.42 -9.20
CA THR A 807 -5.23 21.62 -8.92
C THR A 807 -5.43 22.49 -10.17
N ALA A 808 -4.38 22.62 -11.01
CA ALA A 808 -4.48 23.30 -12.31
C ALA A 808 -5.40 22.55 -13.30
N PHE A 809 -5.37 21.21 -13.29
CA PHE A 809 -6.19 20.38 -14.19
C PHE A 809 -7.69 20.57 -13.92
N ILE A 810 -8.11 20.70 -12.65
CA ILE A 810 -9.52 20.97 -12.29
C ILE A 810 -9.97 22.33 -12.86
N ALA A 811 -9.18 23.39 -12.68
CA ALA A 811 -9.52 24.72 -13.19
C ALA A 811 -9.55 24.78 -14.73
N LEU A 812 -8.62 24.10 -15.41
CA LEU A 812 -8.62 24.01 -16.87
C LEU A 812 -9.75 23.12 -17.41
N LEU A 813 -10.20 22.09 -16.67
CA LEU A 813 -11.39 21.31 -17.02
C LEU A 813 -12.66 22.18 -17.07
N GLN A 814 -12.76 23.15 -16.17
CA GLN A 814 -13.83 24.15 -16.19
C GLN A 814 -13.62 25.15 -17.34
N ALA A 815 -12.39 25.59 -17.61
CA ALA A 815 -12.08 26.45 -18.76
C ALA A 815 -12.47 25.80 -20.10
N CYS A 816 -12.33 24.47 -20.24
CA CYS A 816 -12.81 23.72 -21.40
C CYS A 816 -14.33 23.73 -21.61
N ARG A 817 -15.14 24.24 -20.66
CA ARG A 817 -16.58 24.48 -20.85
C ARG A 817 -16.89 25.84 -21.49
N ILE A 818 -15.89 26.72 -21.66
CA ILE A 818 -16.04 28.03 -22.32
C ILE A 818 -15.45 27.96 -23.73
N GLU A 819 -16.26 28.19 -24.75
CA GLU A 819 -15.87 28.03 -26.17
C GLU A 819 -14.59 28.79 -26.54
N GLN A 820 -14.46 30.06 -26.09
CA GLN A 820 -13.27 30.87 -26.39
C GLN A 820 -11.96 30.34 -25.77
N PHE A 821 -12.03 29.51 -24.73
CA PHE A 821 -10.84 28.91 -24.08
C PHE A 821 -10.63 27.44 -24.48
N ALA A 822 -11.66 26.76 -25.01
CA ALA A 822 -11.71 25.30 -25.08
C ALA A 822 -10.50 24.65 -25.78
N GLN A 823 -10.02 25.20 -26.90
CA GLN A 823 -8.85 24.67 -27.61
C GLN A 823 -7.58 24.74 -26.73
N GLU A 824 -7.21 25.95 -26.29
CA GLU A 824 -5.94 26.16 -25.59
C GLU A 824 -5.99 25.57 -24.15
N ALA A 825 -7.17 25.51 -23.53
CA ALA A 825 -7.35 24.78 -22.29
C ALA A 825 -7.10 23.27 -22.47
N GLU A 826 -7.55 22.66 -23.58
CA GLU A 826 -7.26 21.24 -23.86
C GLU A 826 -5.77 20.98 -24.12
N GLU A 827 -5.10 21.86 -24.87
CA GLU A 827 -3.65 21.83 -25.08
C GLU A 827 -2.89 21.93 -23.74
N TYR A 828 -3.36 22.75 -22.79
CA TYR A 828 -2.78 22.82 -21.45
C TYR A 828 -3.12 21.58 -20.57
N LEU A 829 -4.30 20.99 -20.69
CA LEU A 829 -4.63 19.71 -20.03
C LEU A 829 -3.71 18.59 -20.54
N ASP A 830 -3.35 18.58 -21.83
CA ASP A 830 -2.35 17.65 -22.36
C ASP A 830 -0.96 17.94 -21.79
N VAL A 831 -0.52 19.19 -21.67
CA VAL A 831 0.75 19.52 -21.01
C VAL A 831 0.79 19.01 -19.56
N LEU A 832 -0.28 19.20 -18.78
CA LEU A 832 -0.37 18.67 -17.41
C LEU A 832 -0.35 17.13 -17.40
N THR A 833 -1.04 16.49 -18.35
CA THR A 833 -1.08 15.03 -18.51
C THR A 833 0.30 14.45 -18.83
N HIS A 834 1.09 15.13 -19.67
CA HIS A 834 2.48 14.77 -19.96
C HIS A 834 3.41 15.03 -18.77
N ALA A 835 3.23 16.14 -18.03
CA ALA A 835 4.01 16.47 -16.85
C ALA A 835 3.86 15.38 -15.77
N VAL A 836 2.62 15.04 -15.41
CA VAL A 836 2.34 13.94 -14.46
C VAL A 836 2.85 12.60 -15.00
N GLY A 837 2.73 12.34 -16.31
CA GLY A 837 3.29 11.14 -16.95
C GLY A 837 4.82 10.99 -16.84
N GLN A 838 5.57 12.09 -16.73
CA GLN A 838 7.01 12.02 -16.39
C GLN A 838 7.22 11.74 -14.90
N LEU A 839 6.41 12.35 -14.02
CA LEU A 839 6.49 12.21 -12.57
C LEU A 839 6.17 10.79 -12.07
N GLN A 840 5.37 10.00 -12.81
CA GLN A 840 5.06 8.60 -12.48
C GLN A 840 6.29 7.68 -12.37
N ASN A 841 7.40 8.02 -13.02
CA ASN A 841 8.64 7.25 -12.93
C ASN A 841 9.43 7.50 -11.63
N MET A 842 8.96 8.44 -10.79
CA MET A 842 9.66 8.94 -9.60
C MET A 842 8.79 8.97 -8.35
N TRP A 843 7.50 9.30 -8.49
CA TRP A 843 6.61 9.65 -7.38
C TRP A 843 5.31 8.83 -7.45
N ALA A 844 5.05 8.02 -6.42
CA ALA A 844 3.80 7.25 -6.27
C ALA A 844 2.55 8.12 -6.49
N SER A 845 2.53 9.32 -5.90
CA SER A 845 1.44 10.29 -6.01
C SER A 845 1.07 10.69 -7.44
N ALA A 846 1.96 10.54 -8.42
CA ALA A 846 1.65 10.83 -9.82
C ALA A 846 0.70 9.77 -10.44
N ASN A 847 0.71 8.52 -9.97
CA ASN A 847 -0.19 7.47 -10.46
C ASN A 847 -1.65 7.81 -10.15
N VAL A 848 -1.92 8.22 -8.91
CA VAL A 848 -3.22 8.71 -8.43
C VAL A 848 -3.73 9.84 -9.34
N ILE A 849 -2.92 10.89 -9.51
CA ILE A 849 -3.29 12.07 -10.29
C ILE A 849 -3.54 11.68 -11.76
N ARG A 850 -2.70 10.81 -12.35
CA ARG A 850 -2.86 10.41 -13.75
C ARG A 850 -4.15 9.64 -14.00
N GLN A 851 -4.42 8.62 -13.18
CA GLN A 851 -5.66 7.85 -13.29
C GLN A 851 -6.89 8.77 -13.12
N GLY A 852 -6.79 9.74 -12.21
CA GLY A 852 -7.78 10.79 -11.98
C GLY A 852 -8.00 11.70 -13.20
N PHE A 853 -6.93 12.11 -13.89
CA PHE A 853 -7.02 12.89 -15.14
C PHE A 853 -7.76 12.13 -16.23
N ASP A 854 -7.36 10.88 -16.45
CA ASP A 854 -7.95 10.03 -17.48
C ASP A 854 -9.44 9.77 -17.17
N ARG A 855 -9.83 9.63 -15.90
CA ARG A 855 -11.23 9.49 -15.48
C ARG A 855 -12.03 10.78 -15.69
N LEU A 856 -11.53 11.92 -15.19
CA LEU A 856 -12.22 13.21 -15.29
C LEU A 856 -12.42 13.66 -16.75
N ARG A 857 -11.46 13.40 -17.64
CA ARG A 857 -11.63 13.60 -19.08
C ARG A 857 -12.72 12.68 -19.68
N ARG A 858 -12.73 11.39 -19.33
CA ARG A 858 -13.78 10.44 -19.78
C ARG A 858 -15.19 10.86 -19.36
N SER A 859 -15.37 11.37 -18.15
CA SER A 859 -16.67 11.88 -17.67
C SER A 859 -17.19 13.09 -18.47
N ARG A 860 -16.30 13.94 -19.01
CA ARG A 860 -16.70 15.03 -19.92
C ARG A 860 -17.12 14.51 -21.30
N SER A 861 -16.43 13.49 -21.83
CA SER A 861 -16.76 12.88 -23.12
C SER A 861 -18.14 12.20 -23.11
N THR A 862 -18.53 11.52 -22.02
CA THR A 862 -19.86 10.89 -21.92
C THR A 862 -20.98 11.90 -21.88
N VAL A 863 -20.86 12.98 -21.09
CA VAL A 863 -21.85 14.08 -21.06
C VAL A 863 -22.03 14.74 -22.43
N ALA A 864 -20.93 14.95 -23.18
CA ALA A 864 -20.99 15.48 -24.54
C ALA A 864 -21.73 14.54 -25.52
N VAL A 865 -21.56 13.22 -25.38
CA VAL A 865 -22.29 12.23 -26.20
C VAL A 865 -23.78 12.18 -25.85
N SER A 866 -24.15 12.26 -24.57
CA SER A 866 -25.55 12.34 -24.13
C SER A 866 -26.27 13.57 -24.71
N ASN A 867 -25.62 14.75 -24.68
CA ASN A 867 -26.19 15.96 -25.28
C ASN A 867 -26.31 15.86 -26.81
N ASN A 868 -25.37 15.20 -27.50
CA ASN A 868 -25.46 14.97 -28.94
C ASN A 868 -26.53 13.94 -29.34
N MET A 869 -26.92 13.01 -28.46
CA MET A 869 -28.10 12.15 -28.70
C MET A 869 -29.43 12.88 -28.47
N ALA A 870 -29.45 13.99 -27.75
CA ALA A 870 -30.64 14.84 -27.58
C ALA A 870 -30.94 15.74 -28.81
N PHE A 871 -30.00 15.85 -29.76
CA PHE A 871 -30.15 16.66 -30.98
C PHE A 871 -30.11 15.81 -32.26
N SER A 872 -31.12 14.97 -32.43
CA SER A 872 -31.53 14.43 -33.73
C SER A 872 -32.99 14.81 -33.99
N ALA A 873 -33.27 15.36 -35.17
CA ALA A 873 -34.53 16.07 -35.41
C ALA A 873 -35.71 15.13 -35.70
N ASN A 874 -36.82 15.33 -34.98
CA ASN A 874 -38.16 15.49 -35.55
C ASN A 874 -39.21 15.72 -34.45
N ASP A 875 -39.53 16.99 -34.16
CA ASP A 875 -40.93 17.40 -34.09
C ASP A 875 -41.06 18.93 -34.26
N LEU A 876 -41.99 19.36 -35.11
CA LEU A 876 -42.30 20.78 -35.37
C LEU A 876 -43.80 21.00 -35.14
N GLY A 877 -44.16 21.31 -33.90
CA GLY A 877 -45.53 21.56 -33.48
C GLY A 877 -45.66 22.88 -32.71
N LEU A 878 -46.57 23.75 -33.14
CA LEU A 878 -46.91 24.98 -32.42
C LEU A 878 -47.53 24.63 -31.06
N PHE A 879 -47.22 25.43 -30.03
CA PHE A 879 -48.26 26.16 -29.28
C PHE A 879 -47.68 27.46 -28.71
N SER A 880 -48.56 28.39 -28.33
CA SER A 880 -48.23 29.77 -27.94
C SER A 880 -49.18 30.24 -26.83
N MET A 881 -48.98 31.47 -26.36
CA MET A 881 -49.76 32.24 -25.38
C MET A 881 -49.48 31.95 -23.88
N PRO A 882 -49.68 32.95 -22.99
CA PRO A 882 -49.70 34.41 -23.21
C PRO A 882 -48.77 35.21 -22.28
N ILE A 883 -48.40 36.41 -22.72
CA ILE A 883 -47.92 37.48 -21.82
C ILE A 883 -49.13 38.00 -21.04
N ASN A 884 -49.02 38.11 -19.72
CA ASN A 884 -49.94 38.90 -18.89
C ASN A 884 -49.12 39.69 -17.87
N GLY A 885 -49.07 41.00 -18.03
CA GLY A 885 -48.37 41.90 -17.12
C GLY A 885 -49.33 42.51 -16.11
N HIS A 886 -48.96 42.50 -14.83
CA HIS A 886 -49.53 43.39 -13.82
C HIS A 886 -48.38 44.08 -13.08
N SER A 887 -48.19 45.36 -13.37
CA SER A 887 -47.38 46.26 -12.57
C SER A 887 -48.09 46.57 -11.25
N ASN A 888 -47.30 46.70 -10.18
CA ASN A 888 -47.67 47.37 -8.94
C ASN A 888 -46.37 47.88 -8.31
N ASP A 889 -46.04 49.13 -8.60
CA ASP A 889 -44.95 49.84 -7.94
C ASP A 889 -45.31 50.12 -6.48
N LEU A 890 -44.39 49.88 -5.56
CA LEU A 890 -44.45 50.35 -4.18
C LEU A 890 -43.03 50.68 -3.72
N GLU A 891 -42.76 51.97 -3.58
CA GLU A 891 -41.40 52.48 -3.39
C GLU A 891 -40.86 52.26 -1.97
N MET A 892 -39.57 51.91 -1.91
CA MET A 892 -38.56 52.48 -1.01
C MET A 892 -38.97 52.81 0.44
N HIS A 893 -38.35 52.11 1.39
CA HIS A 893 -37.82 52.75 2.60
C HIS A 893 -36.32 52.49 2.69
N SER A 894 -35.54 53.59 2.75
CA SER A 894 -34.08 53.54 2.84
C SER A 894 -33.62 53.37 4.29
N ALA A 895 -32.53 52.61 4.47
CA ALA A 895 -31.73 52.57 5.69
C ALA A 895 -30.23 52.74 5.35
N THR A 896 -29.86 53.88 4.76
CA THR A 896 -28.47 54.17 4.38
C THR A 896 -27.55 54.21 5.62
N LEU A 897 -26.63 53.25 5.73
CA LEU A 897 -25.54 53.26 6.70
C LEU A 897 -24.19 52.93 6.04
N GLY A 898 -23.39 53.97 5.78
CA GLY A 898 -21.94 53.87 5.75
C GLY A 898 -21.28 53.10 4.59
N MET A 899 -21.66 53.34 3.34
CA MET A 899 -20.77 53.04 2.21
C MET A 899 -19.72 54.16 2.09
N SER A 900 -18.48 53.85 2.44
CA SER A 900 -17.28 54.64 2.08
C SER A 900 -16.52 53.92 0.98
N ASP A 901 -16.03 54.65 -0.02
CA ASP A 901 -15.39 54.09 -1.21
C ASP A 901 -14.20 53.17 -0.91
N SER A 902 -14.12 52.06 -1.63
CA SER A 902 -12.94 51.19 -1.73
C SER A 902 -12.85 50.51 -3.10
N ALA A 903 -13.05 51.32 -4.16
CA ALA A 903 -13.00 50.85 -5.55
C ALA A 903 -11.67 50.18 -5.95
N ASP A 904 -10.58 50.47 -5.25
CA ASP A 904 -9.25 49.90 -5.48
C ASP A 904 -9.10 48.42 -5.03
N ALA A 905 -10.02 47.90 -4.21
CA ALA A 905 -9.79 46.69 -3.41
C ALA A 905 -9.92 45.33 -4.14
N HIS A 906 -10.15 45.30 -5.46
CA HIS A 906 -10.55 44.07 -6.18
C HIS A 906 -9.83 43.80 -7.51
N ASP A 907 -8.73 44.50 -7.84
CA ASP A 907 -7.97 44.19 -9.06
C ASP A 907 -7.17 42.88 -8.96
N TRP A 908 -7.81 41.78 -9.36
CA TRP A 908 -7.22 40.45 -9.41
C TRP A 908 -6.07 40.30 -10.43
N ALA A 909 -5.90 41.23 -11.38
CA ALA A 909 -4.80 41.17 -12.34
C ALA A 909 -3.45 41.53 -11.71
N LEU A 910 -3.45 42.23 -10.56
CA LEU A 910 -2.25 42.49 -9.75
C LEU A 910 -1.58 41.21 -9.22
N LEU A 911 -2.31 40.08 -9.18
CA LEU A 911 -1.74 38.76 -8.89
C LEU A 911 -0.82 38.23 -10.01
N PHE A 912 -0.80 38.88 -11.19
CA PHE A 912 -0.19 38.37 -12.42
C PHE A 912 0.71 39.40 -13.14
N PRO A 913 1.64 40.09 -12.47
CA PRO A 913 2.49 41.13 -13.10
C PRO A 913 3.40 40.58 -14.22
N PHE A 914 3.61 39.27 -14.27
CA PHE A 914 4.36 38.55 -15.30
C PHE A 914 3.52 38.09 -16.50
N VAL A 915 2.22 38.40 -16.56
CA VAL A 915 1.32 38.00 -17.65
C VAL A 915 1.02 39.19 -18.56
N THR A 916 0.99 38.95 -19.88
CA THR A 916 0.53 39.95 -20.86
C THR A 916 -0.45 39.33 -21.85
N HIS A 917 -1.07 40.18 -22.69
CA HIS A 917 -1.81 39.80 -23.89
C HIS A 917 -1.04 38.89 -24.88
N SER A 918 0.27 38.73 -24.71
CA SER A 918 1.12 37.82 -25.52
C SER A 918 1.54 36.53 -24.82
N THR A 919 1.19 36.32 -23.54
CA THR A 919 1.54 35.10 -22.76
C THR A 919 0.87 33.85 -23.31
N ASN A 920 -0.45 33.88 -23.51
CA ASN A 920 -1.27 32.83 -24.15
C ASN A 920 -2.67 33.38 -24.54
N ARG A 921 -3.51 32.62 -25.27
CA ARG A 921 -4.84 33.13 -25.69
C ARG A 921 -5.80 33.38 -24.52
N ILE A 922 -5.77 32.52 -23.49
CA ILE A 922 -6.63 32.64 -22.30
C ILE A 922 -6.34 33.96 -21.57
N ALA A 923 -5.06 34.28 -21.38
CA ALA A 923 -4.59 35.55 -20.82
C ALA A 923 -5.05 36.75 -21.66
N LYS A 924 -4.89 36.69 -22.98
CA LYS A 924 -5.36 37.75 -23.89
C LYS A 924 -6.86 38.03 -23.74
N CYS A 925 -7.68 36.97 -23.76
CA CYS A 925 -9.13 37.13 -23.59
C CYS A 925 -9.48 37.67 -22.19
N LEU A 926 -8.98 37.06 -21.11
CA LEU A 926 -9.31 37.48 -19.74
C LEU A 926 -8.86 38.90 -19.40
N LEU A 927 -7.73 39.37 -19.95
CA LEU A 927 -7.31 40.77 -19.84
C LEU A 927 -8.21 41.69 -20.68
N SER A 928 -8.53 41.31 -21.92
CA SER A 928 -9.44 42.09 -22.80
C SER A 928 -10.85 42.21 -22.21
N ASP A 929 -11.38 41.13 -21.65
CA ASP A 929 -12.70 41.06 -21.03
C ASP A 929 -12.77 41.93 -19.76
N LYS A 930 -11.67 42.01 -19.01
CA LYS A 930 -11.54 42.93 -17.87
C LYS A 930 -11.46 44.39 -18.34
N GLU A 931 -10.60 44.71 -19.31
CA GLU A 931 -10.42 46.06 -19.87
C GLU A 931 -11.73 46.64 -20.46
N GLN A 932 -12.61 45.79 -20.97
CA GLN A 932 -13.91 46.17 -21.54
C GLN A 932 -15.07 46.16 -20.53
N GLY A 933 -14.85 45.73 -19.28
CA GLY A 933 -15.92 45.49 -18.30
C GLY A 933 -16.87 44.34 -18.67
N THR A 934 -16.53 43.54 -19.70
CA THR A 934 -17.34 42.44 -20.23
C THR A 934 -17.09 41.10 -19.55
N ALA A 935 -16.11 41.00 -18.64
CA ALA A 935 -15.81 39.80 -17.85
C ALA A 935 -17.02 39.22 -17.09
N THR A 936 -18.08 40.01 -16.91
CA THR A 936 -19.36 39.62 -16.27
C THR A 936 -20.35 38.95 -17.24
N ARG A 937 -20.16 39.06 -18.56
CA ARG A 937 -21.07 38.51 -19.60
C ARG A 937 -20.70 37.08 -19.99
N GLY A 938 -20.85 36.16 -19.04
CA GLY A 938 -20.65 34.73 -19.24
C GLY A 938 -20.01 34.03 -18.04
N PHE A 939 -19.36 34.79 -17.15
CA PHE A 939 -18.86 34.32 -15.86
C PHE A 939 -19.62 35.02 -14.73
N PRO A 940 -19.91 34.31 -13.62
CA PRO A 940 -20.39 34.98 -12.41
C PRO A 940 -19.28 35.87 -11.85
N SER A 941 -19.49 37.19 -11.87
CA SER A 941 -18.54 38.15 -11.30
C SER A 941 -18.57 38.12 -9.77
N PRO A 942 -17.40 38.18 -9.09
CA PRO A 942 -17.32 38.49 -7.66
C PRO A 942 -18.04 39.79 -7.27
N GLU A 943 -18.17 40.75 -8.20
CA GLU A 943 -18.74 42.08 -7.96
C GLU A 943 -20.28 42.07 -7.90
N ASN A 944 -20.95 40.97 -8.26
CA ASN A 944 -22.40 40.94 -8.40
C ASN A 944 -23.09 40.61 -7.06
N LEU A 945 -23.97 41.50 -6.59
CA LEU A 945 -24.78 41.28 -5.38
C LEU A 945 -25.70 40.05 -5.50
N GLN A 946 -26.28 39.81 -6.69
CA GLN A 946 -27.09 38.59 -6.92
C GLN A 946 -26.26 37.30 -6.87
N PHE A 947 -24.95 37.35 -7.16
CA PHE A 947 -24.07 36.18 -7.01
C PHE A 947 -23.90 35.80 -5.54
N HIS A 948 -23.87 36.77 -4.63
CA HIS A 948 -23.82 36.55 -3.19
C HIS A 948 -25.13 35.98 -2.64
N GLU A 949 -26.29 36.52 -3.03
CA GLU A 949 -27.60 35.97 -2.60
C GLU A 949 -27.85 34.56 -3.16
N THR A 950 -27.48 34.30 -4.42
CA THR A 950 -27.58 32.96 -5.02
C THR A 950 -26.61 31.97 -4.35
N LEU A 951 -25.52 32.46 -3.74
CA LEU A 951 -24.61 31.63 -2.94
C LEU A 951 -25.25 31.13 -1.65
N LEU A 952 -26.18 31.88 -1.05
CA LEU A 952 -26.84 31.54 0.21
C LEU A 952 -27.98 30.53 0.01
N ASN A 953 -28.64 30.53 -1.15
CA ASN A 953 -29.90 29.82 -1.39
C ASN A 953 -29.77 28.36 -1.90
N GLN A 954 -28.58 27.75 -1.85
CA GLN A 954 -28.33 26.38 -2.38
C GLN A 954 -27.67 25.40 -1.38
N TYR A 955 -27.72 25.68 -0.08
CA TYR A 955 -27.03 24.89 0.94
C TYR A 955 -27.99 24.31 1.99
N GLN A 956 -28.71 23.23 1.64
CA GLN A 956 -29.57 22.51 2.59
C GLN A 956 -29.37 20.98 2.63
N ASP A 957 -28.94 20.34 1.53
CA ASP A 957 -28.74 18.88 1.45
C ASP A 957 -27.31 18.41 1.82
N LEU A 958 -26.46 19.33 2.30
CA LEU A 958 -25.00 19.16 2.35
C LEU A 958 -24.46 18.51 3.64
N LEU A 959 -25.29 17.76 4.37
CA LEU A 959 -24.94 17.10 5.65
C LEU A 959 -25.34 15.63 5.75
N GLU A 960 -25.89 15.01 4.69
CA GLU A 960 -25.98 13.55 4.65
C GLU A 960 -24.63 12.93 4.23
N PRO A 961 -24.15 11.87 4.90
CA PRO A 961 -22.94 11.17 4.48
C PRO A 961 -23.20 10.41 3.17
N PHE A 962 -22.30 10.55 2.19
CA PHE A 962 -22.42 9.92 0.87
C PHE A 962 -22.48 8.37 0.94
N THR A 963 -23.69 7.82 1.04
CA THR A 963 -23.98 6.40 0.81
C THR A 963 -24.43 6.16 -0.63
N ASP A 964 -23.87 5.11 -1.24
CA ASP A 964 -24.32 4.48 -2.48
C ASP A 964 -24.50 5.39 -3.71
N TYR A 965 -23.37 5.72 -4.36
CA TYR A 965 -23.38 5.85 -5.81
C TYR A 965 -23.66 4.48 -6.44
N PRO A 966 -24.73 4.28 -7.23
CA PRO A 966 -24.92 3.05 -7.97
C PRO A 966 -23.86 2.96 -9.08
N LEU A 967 -22.84 2.15 -8.86
CA LEU A 967 -21.83 1.84 -9.88
C LEU A 967 -22.46 1.07 -11.04
N ASP A 968 -22.85 1.77 -12.10
CA ASP A 968 -23.25 1.14 -13.36
C ASP A 968 -22.02 0.57 -14.08
N LEU A 969 -21.69 -0.66 -13.71
CA LEU A 969 -20.58 -1.45 -14.24
C LEU A 969 -20.80 -1.92 -15.70
N SER A 970 -21.93 -1.59 -16.34
CA SER A 970 -22.22 -1.99 -17.73
C SER A 970 -21.28 -1.35 -18.76
N SER A 971 -20.67 -0.21 -18.45
CA SER A 971 -19.93 0.64 -19.39
C SER A 971 -18.40 0.45 -19.40
N ILE A 972 -17.83 -0.27 -18.42
CA ILE A 972 -16.36 -0.42 -18.30
C ILE A 972 -15.86 -1.53 -19.23
N ASN A 973 -15.72 -1.16 -20.50
CA ASN A 973 -15.16 -2.01 -21.54
C ASN A 973 -13.62 -2.10 -21.39
N PHE A 974 -13.14 -3.11 -20.66
CA PHE A 974 -11.70 -3.35 -20.46
C PHE A 974 -11.03 -3.84 -21.75
N GLN A 975 -10.49 -2.91 -22.55
CA GLN A 975 -9.42 -3.22 -23.49
C GLN A 975 -8.10 -3.39 -22.70
N LEU A 976 -7.39 -4.50 -22.93
CA LEU A 976 -6.22 -4.99 -22.19
C LEU A 976 -5.12 -5.46 -23.15
#